data_AF-A0A8C7Y0L2-F1
#
_entry.id   AF-A0A8C7Y0L2-F1
#
_cell.length_a   1.000
_cell.length_b   1.000
_cell.length_c   1.000
_cell.angle_alpha   90.00
_cell.angle_beta   90.00
_cell.angle_gamma   90.00
#
_symmetry.space_group_name_H-M   'P 1'
#
loop_
_entity.id
_entity.type
_entity.pdbx_description
1 polymer ?
#
loop_
_entity_poly.entity_id
_entity_poly.type
_entity_poly.pdbx_seq_one_letter_code
_entity_poly.pdbx_strand_id
1 'polypeptide(L)'
;MSGSGGGKRPSGGDSPPGPPEKKSKKEEKTTTTLIEPIRIAGVSSTEEMDMKVIQFKNKKLCERLEQRQAMEDELREKIEKLEKRQATDDTTLLIVNRYWSQLEESVRLLRKRIEPEQPAPAPPMAPLADATAVDDSGVRLSSPHSAPPPPPLSENAKGFLAVLEQSTEEELALHLQDRMQFSKDAIAQLVCVFDRLHSRIDKLCVSVLLACKDDNHPDIIQNRTLLEENTRLHELSTLLHGRHHKMSMEYNELVDKVTSAETKVSEMETTVEDLQWDIEKLRNREQKLNKHLAEAMEQLKSGYSSSGSSAGLAGGQITLNIQKFESLNAELEHNQELANSRMAELEKLQAELQEAVRESEKLKMDLRNIPEEVVKETLEYKCLQSQFSLLYNESLGVKTQLDEARALLLTAKNAHLRQIEHMESDELSLQKKLRTEVIQLEDTLAQVRKEYEMLRIEFEQNLAANEQAGPINREMRHLISSLQNHNLQLKGDVQRYKRKLRETQMEINKEEEEERRKELERQRAREREREREAEREREKERERDRQRSDELKRKDSDTLKMLRIELKKAQESQKEMKLLLDMYKSAPKEQRDKVQLMAAERKSKAEVEDFRMKESKKLADEDALRKIRVAEETIEHLQKKLAATKQEEEALLSEMDVTGQAFEDMQEQNSRLLQQLREKDDANFKLMSERIKSNQIYKLLKEEKEELADQVLTFKTQVDAQLLVVQKLEEKEGVLQSTLAALEKELGVRIQALELNKRKAVEAAQLAEDLKVQLEHTQAKLKEIQVSVAENRTARERESSNLKRAQVRRFPSASCR
;
A
#
# COMPACT_ATOMS: atom_id res chain seq x y z
N MET A 1 64.68 34.14 26.60
CA MET A 1 64.40 33.49 27.90
C MET A 1 63.69 32.18 27.57
N SER A 2 64.34 31.00 27.57
CA SER A 2 64.78 30.18 28.72
C SER A 2 63.60 29.59 29.51
N GLY A 3 63.40 28.27 29.63
CA GLY A 3 64.09 27.07 29.09
C GLY A 3 63.15 25.85 29.23
N SER A 4 63.27 24.69 28.57
CA SER A 4 64.39 23.73 28.45
C SER A 4 64.08 22.42 29.22
N GLY A 5 64.04 21.28 28.52
CA GLY A 5 63.94 19.92 29.10
C GLY A 5 62.51 19.40 29.29
N GLY A 6 62.24 18.08 29.22
CA GLY A 6 63.12 16.96 28.84
C GLY A 6 62.35 15.63 28.88
N GLY A 7 62.43 14.82 27.83
CA GLY A 7 61.57 13.64 27.66
C GLY A 7 62.05 12.35 28.33
N LYS A 8 61.12 11.41 28.58
CA LYS A 8 61.39 9.99 28.85
C LYS A 8 60.20 9.12 28.45
N ARG A 9 60.44 8.14 27.56
CA ARG A 9 59.67 6.88 27.50
C ARG A 9 60.34 5.85 28.42
N PRO A 10 59.62 4.83 28.87
CA PRO A 10 60.02 3.47 28.48
C PRO A 10 58.88 2.71 27.76
N SER A 11 59.07 1.40 27.54
CA SER A 11 58.36 0.57 26.56
C SER A 11 57.65 -0.66 27.17
N GLY A 12 56.62 -1.15 26.46
CA GLY A 12 56.20 -2.56 26.49
C GLY A 12 54.87 -2.82 27.21
N GLY A 13 53.97 -3.56 26.55
CA GLY A 13 52.70 -4.02 27.14
C GLY A 13 51.54 -4.11 26.14
N ASP A 14 51.58 -5.07 25.21
CA ASP A 14 50.48 -5.31 24.27
C ASP A 14 49.31 -6.06 24.93
N SER A 15 48.11 -5.46 24.91
CA SER A 15 46.81 -6.13 24.76
C SER A 15 45.68 -5.08 24.68
N PRO A 16 44.73 -5.17 23.73
CA PRO A 16 43.62 -4.24 23.65
C PRO A 16 42.55 -4.55 24.71
N PRO A 17 41.91 -3.53 25.33
CA PRO A 17 40.76 -3.74 26.19
C PRO A 17 39.53 -4.14 25.35
N GLY A 18 38.79 -5.15 25.81
CA GLY A 18 37.55 -5.61 25.16
C GLY A 18 36.42 -4.58 25.20
N PRO A 19 35.38 -4.73 24.35
CA PRO A 19 34.25 -3.81 24.30
C PRO A 19 33.45 -3.83 25.62
N PRO A 20 32.92 -2.67 26.07
CA PRO A 20 32.23 -2.57 27.35
C PRO A 20 30.90 -3.33 27.36
N GLU A 21 30.68 -4.13 28.39
CA GLU A 21 29.46 -4.91 28.57
C GLU A 21 28.20 -4.02 28.66
N LYS A 22 27.10 -4.49 28.06
CA LYS A 22 25.78 -3.85 28.14
C LYS A 22 25.30 -3.82 29.59
N LYS A 23 25.47 -2.69 30.29
CA LYS A 23 24.85 -2.50 31.61
C LYS A 23 23.32 -2.62 31.48
N SER A 24 22.77 -3.50 32.32
CA SER A 24 21.36 -3.84 32.41
C SER A 24 20.46 -2.60 32.44
N LYS A 25 19.29 -2.69 31.77
CA LYS A 25 18.20 -1.70 31.91
C LYS A 25 17.96 -1.42 33.40
N LYS A 26 18.17 -0.18 33.81
CA LYS A 26 17.78 0.29 35.14
C LYS A 26 16.27 0.49 35.12
N GLU A 27 15.55 -0.07 36.08
CA GLU A 27 14.10 0.11 36.17
C GLU A 27 13.76 1.59 36.29
N GLU A 28 13.03 2.11 35.30
CA GLU A 28 12.62 3.50 35.28
C GLU A 28 11.43 3.66 36.22
N LYS A 29 11.74 3.99 37.47
CA LYS A 29 10.75 4.23 38.52
C LYS A 29 9.75 5.28 38.04
N THR A 30 8.47 4.93 38.10
CA THR A 30 7.36 5.83 37.81
C THR A 30 7.49 7.12 38.61
N THR A 31 7.88 8.20 37.94
CA THR A 31 8.01 9.54 38.51
C THR A 31 6.62 10.09 38.81
N THR A 32 6.10 9.74 40.00
CA THR A 32 4.90 10.36 40.58
C THR A 32 5.18 11.85 40.77
N THR A 33 4.77 12.65 39.79
CA THR A 33 4.90 14.11 39.84
C THR A 33 4.08 14.65 41.00
N LEU A 34 4.77 15.13 42.03
CA LEU A 34 4.17 15.82 43.16
C LEU A 34 3.48 17.09 42.63
N ILE A 35 2.15 17.09 42.67
CA ILE A 35 1.33 18.24 42.28
C ILE A 35 1.30 19.21 43.46
N GLU A 36 1.82 20.43 43.27
CA GLU A 36 1.70 21.48 44.29
C GLU A 36 0.21 21.83 44.54
N PRO A 37 -0.22 22.04 45.80
CA PRO A 37 -1.62 22.36 46.11
C PRO A 37 -2.03 23.76 45.63
N ILE A 38 -2.47 23.87 44.38
CA ILE A 38 -3.07 25.10 43.85
C ILE A 38 -4.34 25.42 44.66
N ARG A 39 -4.33 26.54 45.38
CA ARG A 39 -5.49 27.02 46.15
C ARG A 39 -6.63 27.36 45.20
N ILE A 40 -7.66 26.53 45.17
CA ILE A 40 -8.92 26.85 44.48
C ILE A 40 -9.54 28.04 45.22
N ALA A 41 -9.55 29.21 44.57
CA ALA A 41 -10.26 30.38 45.07
C ALA A 41 -11.76 30.08 45.18
N GLY A 42 -12.42 30.72 46.16
CA GLY A 42 -13.78 30.44 46.61
C GLY A 42 -14.77 30.15 45.48
N VAL A 43 -15.61 29.14 45.68
CA VAL A 43 -16.52 28.62 44.66
C VAL A 43 -17.95 28.96 45.05
N SER A 44 -18.70 29.54 44.12
CA SER A 44 -20.03 30.13 44.33
C SER A 44 -21.16 29.13 44.13
N SER A 45 -20.93 28.12 43.28
CA SER A 45 -21.88 27.06 42.91
C SER A 45 -21.13 25.73 42.71
N THR A 46 -21.80 24.60 42.94
CA THR A 46 -21.27 23.26 42.62
C THR A 46 -20.83 23.16 41.15
N GLU A 47 -21.57 23.79 40.24
CA GLU A 47 -21.29 23.80 38.80
C GLU A 47 -19.94 24.46 38.47
N GLU A 48 -19.57 25.53 39.19
CA GLU A 48 -18.24 26.14 39.06
C GLU A 48 -17.13 25.22 39.58
N MET A 49 -17.42 24.37 40.57
CA MET A 49 -16.47 23.39 41.08
C MET A 49 -16.23 22.28 40.08
N ASP A 50 -17.31 21.71 39.54
CA ASP A 50 -17.25 20.66 38.52
C ASP A 50 -16.59 21.16 37.23
N MET A 51 -16.89 22.39 36.80
CA MET A 51 -16.22 23.02 35.65
C MET A 51 -14.71 23.17 35.87
N LYS A 52 -14.28 23.64 37.04
CA LYS A 52 -12.84 23.73 37.41
C LYS A 52 -12.19 22.34 37.47
N VAL A 53 -12.89 21.32 37.96
CA VAL A 53 -12.42 19.92 38.01
C VAL A 53 -12.29 19.32 36.60
N ILE A 54 -13.23 19.59 35.69
CA ILE A 54 -13.17 19.16 34.28
C ILE A 54 -12.00 19.85 33.56
N GLN A 55 -11.83 21.16 33.75
CA GLN A 55 -10.68 21.90 33.20
C GLN A 55 -9.34 21.34 33.68
N PHE A 56 -9.23 21.01 34.98
CA PHE A 56 -8.01 20.38 35.53
C PHE A 56 -7.77 18.97 34.98
N LYS A 57 -8.82 18.14 34.87
CA LYS A 57 -8.73 16.80 34.25
C LYS A 57 -8.29 16.89 32.79
N ASN A 58 -8.87 17.82 32.01
CA ASN A 58 -8.49 18.03 30.61
C ASN A 58 -7.04 18.50 30.50
N LYS A 59 -6.59 19.45 31.33
CA LYS A 59 -5.17 19.87 31.35
C LYS A 59 -4.24 18.69 31.66
N LYS A 60 -4.58 17.85 32.64
CA LYS A 60 -3.79 16.64 32.97
C LYS A 60 -3.87 15.53 31.91
N LEU A 61 -4.82 15.58 30.98
CA LEU A 61 -4.85 14.75 29.78
C LEU A 61 -3.97 15.34 28.67
N CYS A 62 -3.98 16.67 28.45
CA CYS A 62 -3.06 17.35 27.53
C CYS A 62 -1.59 17.09 27.92
N GLU A 63 -1.22 17.32 29.18
CA GLU A 63 0.14 17.05 29.69
C GLU A 63 0.59 15.58 29.47
N ARG A 64 -0.36 14.62 29.48
CA ARG A 64 -0.10 13.20 29.21
C ARG A 64 -0.04 12.84 27.72
N LEU A 65 -0.75 13.58 26.88
CA LEU A 65 -0.67 13.46 25.42
C LEU A 65 0.66 14.05 24.92
N GLU A 66 1.03 15.24 25.40
CA GLU A 66 2.33 15.89 25.13
C GLU A 66 3.51 14.97 25.52
N GLN A 67 3.46 14.34 26.69
CA GLN A 67 4.48 13.36 27.12
C GLN A 67 4.52 12.11 26.22
N ARG A 68 3.37 11.61 25.76
CA ARG A 68 3.33 10.47 24.82
C ARG A 68 3.86 10.86 23.44
N GLN A 69 3.53 12.04 22.96
CA GLN A 69 3.98 12.53 21.67
C GLN A 69 5.50 12.73 21.65
N ALA A 70 6.08 13.32 22.70
CA ALA A 70 7.53 13.42 22.84
C ALA A 70 8.23 12.04 22.83
N MET A 71 7.68 11.03 23.53
CA MET A 71 8.22 9.65 23.46
C MET A 71 8.02 8.99 22.09
N GLU A 72 6.94 9.33 21.36
CA GLU A 72 6.72 8.86 19.99
C GLU A 72 7.71 9.50 19.02
N ASP A 73 7.98 10.79 19.15
CA ASP A 73 8.94 11.54 18.34
C ASP A 73 10.39 11.06 18.60
N GLU A 74 10.78 10.79 19.86
CA GLU A 74 12.05 10.13 20.19
C GLU A 74 12.18 8.73 19.57
N LEU A 75 11.09 7.95 19.54
CA LEU A 75 11.07 6.64 18.89
C LEU A 75 11.15 6.75 17.36
N ARG A 76 10.48 7.73 16.76
CA ARG A 76 10.54 8.03 15.32
C ARG A 76 11.95 8.42 14.89
N GLU A 77 12.59 9.36 15.60
CA GLU A 77 13.97 9.78 15.33
C GLU A 77 14.97 8.62 15.50
N LYS A 78 14.70 7.70 16.44
CA LYS A 78 15.50 6.49 16.65
C LYS A 78 15.29 5.43 15.55
N ILE A 79 14.08 5.29 15.02
CA ILE A 79 13.79 4.42 13.87
C ILE A 79 14.53 4.97 12.64
N GLU A 80 14.41 6.26 12.34
CA GLU A 80 15.10 6.92 11.22
C GLU A 80 16.63 6.73 11.27
N LYS A 81 17.22 6.81 12.48
CA LYS A 81 18.65 6.53 12.71
C LYS A 81 19.05 5.07 12.48
N LEU A 82 18.14 4.12 12.71
CA LEU A 82 18.36 2.70 12.44
C LEU A 82 18.18 2.37 10.96
N GLU A 83 17.16 2.92 10.30
CA GLU A 83 16.92 2.78 8.85
C GLU A 83 18.09 3.33 8.03
N LYS A 84 18.56 4.55 8.36
CA LYS A 84 19.75 5.16 7.73
C LYS A 84 21.01 4.32 7.91
N ARG A 85 21.15 3.63 9.05
CA ARG A 85 22.25 2.68 9.28
C ARG A 85 22.06 1.40 8.47
N GLN A 86 20.87 0.82 8.46
CA GLN A 86 20.55 -0.40 7.72
C GLN A 86 20.89 -0.23 6.24
N ALA A 87 20.52 0.89 5.61
CA ALA A 87 20.91 1.20 4.23
C ALA A 87 22.45 1.18 3.99
N THR A 88 23.26 1.62 4.97
CA THR A 88 24.73 1.55 4.87
C THR A 88 25.30 0.15 5.12
N ASP A 89 24.71 -0.61 6.04
CA ASP A 89 25.09 -2.00 6.32
C ASP A 89 24.70 -2.91 5.12
N ASP A 90 23.51 -2.74 4.53
CA ASP A 90 23.03 -3.43 3.32
C ASP A 90 23.90 -3.11 2.08
N THR A 91 24.27 -1.85 1.88
CA THR A 91 25.19 -1.44 0.82
C THR A 91 26.53 -2.15 0.96
N THR A 92 27.02 -2.31 2.19
CA THR A 92 28.27 -3.04 2.49
C THR A 92 28.12 -4.54 2.22
N LEU A 93 27.01 -5.16 2.62
CA LEU A 93 26.71 -6.57 2.35
C LEU A 93 26.61 -6.87 0.85
N LEU A 94 25.99 -6.00 0.05
CA LEU A 94 25.95 -6.12 -1.41
C LEU A 94 27.35 -6.09 -2.04
N ILE A 95 28.22 -5.19 -1.58
CA ILE A 95 29.61 -5.09 -2.06
C ILE A 95 30.39 -6.37 -1.72
N VAL A 96 30.28 -6.86 -0.48
CA VAL A 96 30.94 -8.10 -0.03
C VAL A 96 30.45 -9.31 -0.83
N ASN A 97 29.12 -9.49 -0.96
CA ASN A 97 28.54 -10.61 -1.71
C ASN A 97 28.94 -10.58 -3.20
N ARG A 98 29.05 -9.39 -3.81
CA ARG A 98 29.53 -9.25 -5.20
C ARG A 98 30.96 -9.78 -5.35
N TYR A 99 31.89 -9.31 -4.51
CA TYR A 99 33.29 -9.74 -4.59
C TYR A 99 33.48 -11.22 -4.23
N TRP A 100 32.73 -11.72 -3.24
CA TRP A 100 32.77 -13.13 -2.86
C TRP A 100 32.25 -14.06 -3.96
N SER A 101 31.13 -13.68 -4.61
CA SER A 101 30.57 -14.43 -5.74
C SER A 101 31.50 -14.41 -6.97
N GLN A 102 32.14 -13.27 -7.25
CA GLN A 102 33.16 -13.16 -8.30
C GLN A 102 34.39 -14.04 -8.03
N LEU A 103 34.80 -14.18 -6.76
CA LEU A 103 35.86 -15.11 -6.35
C LEU A 103 35.44 -16.57 -6.55
N GLU A 104 34.24 -16.96 -6.10
CA GLU A 104 33.70 -18.31 -6.30
C GLU A 104 33.56 -18.69 -7.79
N GLU A 105 33.16 -17.76 -8.65
CA GLU A 105 33.12 -17.96 -10.10
C GLU A 105 34.52 -18.08 -10.70
N SER A 106 35.45 -17.20 -10.32
CA SER A 106 36.84 -17.22 -10.80
C SER A 106 37.57 -18.52 -10.42
N VAL A 107 37.38 -18.99 -9.19
CA VAL A 107 37.90 -20.27 -8.68
C VAL A 107 37.27 -21.46 -9.41
N ARG A 108 35.96 -21.43 -9.67
CA ARG A 108 35.23 -22.46 -10.44
C ARG A 108 35.70 -22.52 -11.91
N LEU A 109 35.97 -21.37 -12.53
CA LEU A 109 36.54 -21.26 -13.88
C LEU A 109 38.00 -21.75 -13.93
N LEU A 110 38.83 -21.39 -12.95
CA LEU A 110 40.20 -21.90 -12.82
C LEU A 110 40.18 -23.43 -12.72
N ARG A 111 39.39 -24.00 -11.81
CA ARG A 111 39.22 -25.46 -11.68
C ARG A 111 38.84 -26.12 -13.01
N LYS A 112 37.83 -25.59 -13.73
CA LYS A 112 37.39 -26.16 -15.02
C LYS A 112 38.45 -26.09 -16.14
N ARG A 113 39.42 -25.17 -16.07
CA ARG A 113 40.57 -25.10 -17.00
C ARG A 113 41.73 -26.03 -16.61
N ILE A 114 41.75 -26.47 -15.36
CA ILE A 114 42.82 -27.22 -14.71
C ILE A 114 42.54 -28.72 -14.69
N GLU A 115 41.28 -29.09 -14.53
CA GLU A 115 40.78 -30.45 -14.49
C GLU A 115 40.54 -30.92 -15.93
N PRO A 116 41.42 -31.74 -16.54
CA PRO A 116 41.15 -32.31 -17.85
C PRO A 116 39.93 -33.23 -17.73
N GLU A 117 39.14 -33.37 -18.80
CA GLU A 117 38.01 -34.30 -18.81
C GLU A 117 38.48 -35.71 -18.41
N GLN A 118 37.98 -36.21 -17.28
CA GLN A 118 38.01 -37.64 -17.03
C GLN A 118 37.08 -38.29 -18.05
N PRO A 119 37.52 -39.30 -18.81
CA PRO A 119 36.61 -40.11 -19.61
C PRO A 119 35.61 -40.76 -18.65
N ALA A 120 34.34 -40.38 -18.74
CA ALA A 120 33.31 -40.98 -17.91
C ALA A 120 33.28 -42.51 -18.18
N PRO A 121 33.25 -43.37 -17.15
CA PRO A 121 33.13 -44.80 -17.35
C PRO A 121 31.82 -45.10 -18.07
N ALA A 122 31.89 -45.82 -19.19
CA ALA A 122 30.73 -46.05 -20.04
C ALA A 122 29.61 -46.78 -19.28
N PRO A 123 28.35 -46.30 -19.35
CA PRO A 123 27.22 -46.99 -18.72
C PRO A 123 26.96 -48.35 -19.42
N PRO A 124 26.51 -49.38 -18.68
CA PRO A 124 26.20 -50.68 -19.29
C PRO A 124 25.03 -50.59 -20.27
N MET A 125 25.09 -51.38 -21.35
CA MET A 125 23.98 -51.48 -22.30
C MET A 125 22.76 -52.18 -21.68
N ALA A 126 21.59 -51.57 -21.82
CA ALA A 126 20.28 -52.20 -21.65
C ALA A 126 19.34 -51.72 -22.78
N PRO A 127 18.32 -52.51 -23.19
CA PRO A 127 17.85 -52.45 -24.58
C PRO A 127 16.71 -51.46 -24.86
N LEU A 128 16.75 -50.92 -26.08
CA LEU A 128 15.63 -50.61 -26.99
C LEU A 128 14.22 -50.50 -26.38
N ALA A 129 13.70 -49.27 -26.36
CA ALA A 129 12.27 -49.00 -26.49
C ALA A 129 12.04 -48.13 -27.75
N ASP A 130 10.99 -48.41 -28.51
CA ASP A 130 10.71 -47.84 -29.83
C ASP A 130 9.61 -46.76 -29.76
N ALA A 131 9.79 -45.63 -30.46
CA ALA A 131 8.75 -44.65 -30.80
C ALA A 131 9.30 -43.46 -31.65
N THR A 132 9.53 -43.69 -32.95
CA THR A 132 9.19 -42.79 -34.08
C THR A 132 9.24 -41.24 -33.98
N ALA A 133 9.93 -40.64 -34.97
CA ALA A 133 9.64 -39.35 -35.65
C ALA A 133 9.94 -38.03 -34.89
N VAL A 134 10.32 -36.91 -35.55
CA VAL A 134 10.53 -36.60 -36.99
C VAL A 134 11.93 -35.98 -37.20
N ASP A 135 12.51 -36.14 -38.38
CA ASP A 135 13.77 -35.52 -38.83
C ASP A 135 13.59 -34.03 -39.21
N ASP A 136 14.49 -33.15 -38.76
CA ASP A 136 14.79 -31.87 -39.41
C ASP A 136 16.27 -31.50 -39.24
N SER A 137 16.91 -31.11 -40.35
CA SER A 137 18.37 -31.19 -40.54
C SER A 137 19.08 -29.84 -40.34
N GLY A 138 18.97 -29.28 -39.13
CA GLY A 138 19.60 -28.01 -38.75
C GLY A 138 21.10 -28.09 -38.42
N VAL A 139 21.99 -27.93 -39.41
CA VAL A 139 23.45 -27.89 -39.20
C VAL A 139 23.86 -26.67 -38.36
N ARG A 140 24.11 -26.88 -37.05
CA ARG A 140 24.73 -25.87 -36.16
C ARG A 140 26.22 -26.10 -36.00
N LEU A 141 27.02 -25.33 -36.74
CA LEU A 141 28.44 -25.14 -36.45
C LEU A 141 28.59 -24.34 -35.14
N SER A 142 28.99 -25.01 -34.06
CA SER A 142 29.21 -24.39 -32.75
C SER A 142 30.56 -23.68 -32.69
N SER A 143 30.57 -22.37 -32.94
CA SER A 143 31.74 -21.53 -32.64
C SER A 143 31.85 -21.28 -31.14
N PRO A 144 33.03 -21.46 -30.50
CA PRO A 144 33.23 -21.13 -29.10
C PRO A 144 33.38 -19.60 -28.90
N HIS A 145 33.11 -19.15 -27.67
CA HIS A 145 33.29 -17.78 -27.18
C HIS A 145 32.38 -16.67 -27.74
N SER A 146 31.14 -16.65 -27.26
CA SER A 146 30.68 -15.47 -26.51
C SER A 146 29.89 -15.93 -25.28
N ALA A 147 30.28 -15.43 -24.10
CA ALA A 147 29.41 -15.48 -22.93
C ALA A 147 28.46 -14.28 -23.02
N PRO A 148 27.16 -14.42 -22.66
CA PRO A 148 26.29 -13.25 -22.55
C PRO A 148 26.86 -12.29 -21.48
N PRO A 149 26.74 -10.97 -21.66
CA PRO A 149 27.11 -10.02 -20.62
C PRO A 149 26.26 -10.27 -19.37
N PRO A 150 26.81 -10.08 -18.15
CA PRO A 150 26.05 -10.31 -16.92
C PRO A 150 24.83 -9.38 -16.84
N PRO A 151 23.67 -9.87 -16.35
CA PRO A 151 22.46 -9.05 -16.22
C PRO A 151 22.68 -7.86 -15.28
N PRO A 152 21.94 -6.75 -15.45
CA PRO A 152 22.16 -5.54 -14.69
C PRO A 152 21.93 -5.74 -13.19
N LEU A 153 22.82 -5.14 -12.38
CA LEU A 153 23.00 -5.39 -10.94
C LEU A 153 21.75 -5.28 -10.05
N SER A 154 20.65 -4.67 -10.53
CA SER A 154 19.45 -4.35 -9.74
C SER A 154 18.66 -5.58 -9.29
N GLU A 155 18.55 -6.62 -10.13
CA GLU A 155 17.70 -7.78 -9.84
C GLU A 155 18.36 -8.75 -8.86
N ASN A 156 19.61 -9.14 -9.11
CA ASN A 156 20.37 -9.99 -8.18
C ASN A 156 20.57 -9.32 -6.80
N ALA A 157 20.69 -7.98 -6.75
CA ALA A 157 20.76 -7.25 -5.48
C ALA A 157 19.45 -7.33 -4.69
N LYS A 158 18.29 -7.14 -5.35
CA LYS A 158 16.97 -7.32 -4.73
C LYS A 158 16.75 -8.75 -4.24
N GLY A 159 17.07 -9.74 -5.07
CA GLY A 159 16.93 -11.16 -4.72
C GLY A 159 17.79 -11.54 -3.51
N PHE A 160 19.02 -11.06 -3.43
CA PHE A 160 19.90 -11.31 -2.27
C PHE A 160 19.35 -10.68 -0.98
N LEU A 161 18.95 -9.41 -1.00
CA LEU A 161 18.42 -8.74 0.19
C LEU A 161 17.09 -9.35 0.64
N ALA A 162 16.17 -9.67 -0.28
CA ALA A 162 14.91 -10.34 0.06
C ALA A 162 15.13 -11.73 0.67
N VAL A 163 16.16 -12.48 0.21
CA VAL A 163 16.55 -13.75 0.84
C VAL A 163 17.14 -13.51 2.24
N LEU A 164 17.94 -12.47 2.47
CA LEU A 164 18.43 -12.13 3.82
C LEU A 164 17.28 -11.72 4.76
N GLU A 165 16.28 -11.01 4.26
CA GLU A 165 15.11 -10.55 5.03
C GLU A 165 14.15 -11.70 5.38
N GLN A 166 14.07 -12.73 4.54
CA GLN A 166 13.18 -13.89 4.72
C GLN A 166 13.86 -15.11 5.37
N SER A 167 15.20 -15.17 5.40
CA SER A 167 15.93 -16.27 6.05
C SER A 167 15.99 -16.09 7.56
N THR A 168 15.85 -17.19 8.31
CA THR A 168 16.21 -17.20 9.74
C THR A 168 17.74 -17.15 9.94
N GLU A 169 18.17 -16.78 11.15
CA GLU A 169 19.59 -16.73 11.52
C GLU A 169 20.29 -18.11 11.34
N GLU A 170 19.57 -19.21 11.58
CA GLU A 170 20.07 -20.58 11.40
C GLU A 170 20.23 -20.95 9.92
N GLU A 171 19.26 -20.63 9.06
CA GLU A 171 19.34 -20.86 7.61
C GLU A 171 20.43 -20.01 6.96
N LEU A 172 20.60 -18.76 7.39
CA LEU A 172 21.66 -17.88 6.91
C LEU A 172 23.04 -18.40 7.33
N ALA A 173 23.19 -18.89 8.57
CA ALA A 173 24.43 -19.51 9.04
C ALA A 173 24.79 -20.76 8.22
N LEU A 174 23.81 -21.62 7.90
CA LEU A 174 24.00 -22.80 7.05
C LEU A 174 24.42 -22.42 5.62
N HIS A 175 23.72 -21.49 4.96
CA HIS A 175 24.09 -21.03 3.62
C HIS A 175 25.50 -20.40 3.57
N LEU A 176 25.90 -19.64 4.60
CA LEU A 176 27.25 -19.09 4.70
C LEU A 176 28.31 -20.18 4.98
N GLN A 177 27.96 -21.20 5.77
CA GLN A 177 28.82 -22.35 6.03
C GLN A 177 29.08 -23.15 4.75
N ASP A 178 28.05 -23.42 3.94
CA ASP A 178 28.19 -24.15 2.66
C ASP A 178 29.02 -23.38 1.63
N ARG A 179 28.79 -22.06 1.48
CA ARG A 179 29.62 -21.20 0.61
C ARG A 179 31.08 -21.15 1.07
N MET A 180 31.31 -21.00 2.38
CA MET A 180 32.66 -21.06 2.95
C MET A 180 33.31 -22.43 2.68
N GLN A 181 32.57 -23.54 2.82
CA GLN A 181 33.10 -24.88 2.63
C GLN A 181 33.44 -25.14 1.16
N PHE A 182 32.56 -24.79 0.22
CA PHE A 182 32.85 -24.82 -1.22
C PHE A 182 34.12 -24.02 -1.57
N SER A 183 34.26 -22.81 -1.02
CA SER A 183 35.42 -21.95 -1.24
C SER A 183 36.72 -22.59 -0.71
N LYS A 184 36.70 -23.15 0.51
CA LYS A 184 37.83 -23.89 1.10
C LYS A 184 38.23 -25.09 0.24
N ASP A 185 37.27 -25.93 -0.14
CA ASP A 185 37.52 -27.16 -0.88
C ASP A 185 38.07 -26.88 -2.29
N ALA A 186 37.54 -25.85 -2.96
CA ALA A 186 38.02 -25.45 -4.28
C ALA A 186 39.41 -24.78 -4.22
N ILE A 187 39.72 -23.99 -3.18
CA ILE A 187 41.07 -23.44 -2.96
C ILE A 187 42.06 -24.57 -2.63
N ALA A 188 41.69 -25.54 -1.78
CA ALA A 188 42.52 -26.69 -1.48
C ALA A 188 42.83 -27.53 -2.74
N GLN A 189 41.85 -27.71 -3.64
CA GLN A 189 42.05 -28.34 -4.94
C GLN A 189 43.02 -27.55 -5.83
N LEU A 190 42.93 -26.21 -5.86
CA LEU A 190 43.88 -25.37 -6.60
C LEU A 190 45.31 -25.46 -6.04
N VAL A 191 45.49 -25.53 -4.72
CA VAL A 191 46.80 -25.76 -4.08
C VAL A 191 47.36 -27.13 -4.47
N CYS A 192 46.59 -28.21 -4.31
CA CYS A 192 47.00 -29.56 -4.73
C CYS A 192 47.36 -29.64 -6.23
N VAL A 193 46.71 -28.85 -7.08
CA VAL A 193 47.08 -28.71 -8.51
C VAL A 193 48.38 -27.95 -8.66
N PHE A 194 48.55 -26.83 -7.95
CA PHE A 194 49.76 -26.02 -8.02
C PHE A 194 51.01 -26.82 -7.59
N ASP A 195 50.89 -27.60 -6.50
CA ASP A 195 51.91 -28.54 -6.03
C ASP A 195 52.20 -29.65 -7.06
N ARG A 196 51.15 -30.16 -7.73
CA ARG A 196 51.29 -31.17 -8.80
C ARG A 196 51.92 -30.59 -10.07
N LEU A 197 51.67 -29.32 -10.38
CA LEU A 197 52.29 -28.58 -11.47
C LEU A 197 53.76 -28.27 -11.15
N HIS A 198 54.08 -27.78 -9.95
CA HIS A 198 55.47 -27.62 -9.49
C HIS A 198 56.22 -28.95 -9.52
N SER A 199 55.67 -30.00 -8.91
CA SER A 199 56.22 -31.36 -8.95
C SER A 199 56.39 -31.93 -10.37
N ARG A 200 55.64 -31.41 -11.36
CA ARG A 200 55.79 -31.78 -12.78
C ARG A 200 56.83 -30.91 -13.47
N ILE A 201 56.89 -29.61 -13.18
CA ILE A 201 57.91 -28.67 -13.65
C ILE A 201 59.28 -29.10 -13.13
N ASP A 202 59.45 -29.39 -11.84
CA ASP A 202 60.69 -29.88 -11.25
C ASP A 202 61.18 -31.16 -11.95
N LYS A 203 60.28 -32.12 -12.18
CA LYS A 203 60.59 -33.35 -12.94
C LYS A 203 60.94 -33.06 -14.40
N LEU A 204 60.33 -32.05 -15.02
CA LEU A 204 60.62 -31.67 -16.40
C LEU A 204 61.95 -30.92 -16.50
N CYS A 205 62.29 -30.06 -15.54
CA CYS A 205 63.60 -29.43 -15.39
C CYS A 205 64.70 -30.46 -15.13
N VAL A 206 64.45 -31.46 -14.26
CA VAL A 206 65.38 -32.59 -14.06
C VAL A 206 65.52 -33.43 -15.33
N SER A 207 64.42 -33.74 -16.02
CA SER A 207 64.46 -34.46 -17.31
C SER A 207 65.19 -33.66 -18.40
N VAL A 208 65.05 -32.33 -18.46
CA VAL A 208 65.81 -31.47 -19.38
C VAL A 208 67.29 -31.44 -19.00
N LEU A 209 67.63 -31.29 -17.72
CA LEU A 209 69.02 -31.39 -17.23
C LEU A 209 69.67 -32.76 -17.49
N LEU A 210 68.87 -33.82 -17.59
CA LEU A 210 69.32 -35.16 -18.00
C LEU A 210 69.37 -35.33 -19.52
N ALA A 211 68.44 -34.72 -20.26
CA ALA A 211 68.38 -34.75 -21.72
C ALA A 211 69.46 -33.87 -22.38
N CYS A 212 69.96 -32.83 -21.70
CA CYS A 212 71.18 -32.10 -22.04
C CYS A 212 72.48 -32.94 -21.93
N LYS A 213 72.37 -34.27 -22.04
CA LYS A 213 73.48 -35.22 -22.24
C LYS A 213 73.41 -35.93 -23.60
N ASP A 214 72.30 -35.78 -24.33
CA ASP A 214 72.11 -36.24 -25.71
C ASP A 214 71.65 -35.05 -26.57
N ASP A 215 72.61 -34.25 -27.07
CA ASP A 215 72.40 -32.95 -27.74
C ASP A 215 71.55 -32.98 -29.04
N ASN A 216 71.09 -34.15 -29.50
CA ASN A 216 70.49 -34.35 -30.83
C ASN A 216 68.96 -34.54 -30.85
N HIS A 217 68.23 -34.43 -29.73
CA HIS A 217 66.77 -34.54 -29.77
C HIS A 217 66.13 -33.26 -30.36
N PRO A 218 65.23 -33.34 -31.36
CA PRO A 218 64.69 -32.16 -32.04
C PRO A 218 63.94 -31.22 -31.10
N ASP A 219 63.23 -31.74 -30.10
CA ASP A 219 62.52 -30.94 -29.10
C ASP A 219 63.46 -30.12 -28.21
N ILE A 220 64.72 -30.56 -28.01
CA ILE A 220 65.73 -29.79 -27.25
C ILE A 220 66.19 -28.60 -28.09
N ILE A 221 66.43 -28.82 -29.39
CA ILE A 221 66.80 -27.76 -30.33
C ILE A 221 65.66 -26.73 -30.43
N GLN A 222 64.41 -27.17 -30.52
CA GLN A 222 63.24 -26.28 -30.57
C GLN A 222 62.98 -25.56 -29.24
N ASN A 223 63.15 -26.21 -28.09
CA ASN A 223 63.10 -25.51 -26.80
C ASN A 223 64.23 -24.50 -26.66
N ARG A 224 65.42 -24.78 -27.19
CA ARG A 224 66.55 -23.86 -27.16
C ARG A 224 66.29 -22.60 -27.97
N THR A 225 65.81 -22.71 -29.21
CA THR A 225 65.47 -21.53 -30.02
C THR A 225 64.29 -20.75 -29.42
N LEU A 226 63.28 -21.43 -28.86
CA LEU A 226 62.20 -20.78 -28.13
C LEU A 226 62.67 -20.06 -26.85
N LEU A 227 63.65 -20.61 -26.13
CA LEU A 227 64.27 -19.94 -24.98
C LEU A 227 65.08 -18.71 -25.40
N GLU A 228 65.91 -18.84 -26.45
CA GLU A 228 66.71 -17.75 -27.01
C GLU A 228 65.80 -16.60 -27.52
N GLU A 229 64.68 -16.93 -28.19
CA GLU A 229 63.67 -15.95 -28.61
C GLU A 229 62.89 -15.35 -27.44
N ASN A 230 62.59 -16.12 -26.39
CA ASN A 230 61.93 -15.61 -25.19
C ASN A 230 62.85 -14.64 -24.40
N THR A 231 64.15 -14.95 -24.27
CA THR A 231 65.13 -13.98 -23.73
C THR A 231 65.19 -12.71 -24.57
N ARG A 232 65.19 -12.82 -25.91
CA ARG A 232 65.16 -11.67 -26.82
C ARG A 232 63.89 -10.83 -26.70
N LEU A 233 62.74 -11.45 -26.46
CA LEU A 233 61.47 -10.77 -26.18
C LEU A 233 61.48 -10.08 -24.80
N HIS A 234 62.07 -10.69 -23.79
CA HIS A 234 62.27 -10.07 -22.47
C HIS A 234 63.24 -8.87 -22.52
N GLU A 235 64.35 -8.99 -23.25
CA GLU A 235 65.29 -7.88 -23.51
C GLU A 235 64.61 -6.74 -24.28
N LEU A 236 63.88 -7.05 -25.35
CA LEU A 236 63.12 -6.06 -26.13
C LEU A 236 62.05 -5.38 -25.27
N SER A 237 61.31 -6.14 -24.46
CA SER A 237 60.32 -5.59 -23.53
C SER A 237 60.98 -4.67 -22.50
N THR A 238 62.12 -5.06 -21.92
CA THR A 238 62.89 -4.23 -20.97
C THR A 238 63.39 -2.94 -21.62
N LEU A 239 63.88 -3.02 -22.86
CA LEU A 239 64.34 -1.88 -23.65
C LEU A 239 63.18 -0.95 -24.04
N LEU A 240 62.00 -1.49 -24.36
CA LEU A 240 60.79 -0.70 -24.62
C LEU A 240 60.27 -0.01 -23.37
N HIS A 241 60.27 -0.68 -22.21
CA HIS A 241 59.94 -0.04 -20.92
C HIS A 241 60.94 1.07 -20.56
N GLY A 242 62.25 0.84 -20.78
CA GLY A 242 63.28 1.87 -20.58
C GLY A 242 63.10 3.07 -21.51
N ARG A 243 62.77 2.84 -22.79
CA ARG A 243 62.42 3.91 -23.75
C ARG A 243 61.16 4.68 -23.34
N HIS A 244 60.10 3.97 -22.93
CA HIS A 244 58.86 4.59 -22.45
C HIS A 244 59.11 5.45 -21.21
N HIS A 245 59.90 4.96 -20.24
CA HIS A 245 60.27 5.73 -19.07
C HIS A 245 61.08 6.99 -19.42
N LYS A 246 62.08 6.88 -20.30
CA LYS A 246 62.86 8.05 -20.79
C LYS A 246 61.98 9.06 -21.51
N MET A 247 61.11 8.60 -22.42
CA MET A 247 60.17 9.46 -23.15
C MET A 247 59.15 10.12 -22.21
N SER A 248 58.73 9.44 -21.14
CA SER A 248 57.87 10.01 -20.09
C SER A 248 58.59 11.06 -19.25
N MET A 249 59.89 10.91 -18.97
CA MET A 249 60.69 11.96 -18.35
C MET A 249 60.86 13.17 -19.27
N GLU A 250 61.18 12.95 -20.55
CA GLU A 250 61.30 14.01 -21.56
C GLU A 250 59.97 14.77 -21.77
N TYR A 251 58.84 14.06 -21.71
CA TYR A 251 57.50 14.65 -21.72
C TYR A 251 57.26 15.53 -20.49
N ASN A 252 57.53 15.02 -19.27
CA ASN A 252 57.37 15.80 -18.03
C ASN A 252 58.26 17.05 -18.03
N GLU A 253 59.53 16.91 -18.47
CA GLU A 253 60.43 18.05 -18.67
C GLU A 253 59.88 19.11 -19.63
N LEU A 254 59.14 18.70 -20.67
CA LEU A 254 58.48 19.63 -21.59
C LEU A 254 57.24 20.28 -20.97
N VAL A 255 56.47 19.56 -20.15
CA VAL A 255 55.35 20.12 -19.37
C VAL A 255 55.84 21.14 -18.33
N ASP A 256 56.94 20.87 -17.63
CA ASP A 256 57.58 21.82 -16.71
C ASP A 256 58.06 23.08 -17.45
N LYS A 257 58.63 22.91 -18.65
CA LYS A 257 59.05 24.05 -19.51
C LYS A 257 57.85 24.86 -20.00
N VAL A 258 56.76 24.21 -20.42
CA VAL A 258 55.51 24.88 -20.85
C VAL A 258 54.89 25.66 -19.68
N THR A 259 54.69 25.04 -18.53
CA THR A 259 54.10 25.72 -17.35
C THR A 259 54.98 26.88 -16.83
N SER A 260 56.32 26.76 -16.91
CA SER A 260 57.24 27.88 -16.62
C SER A 260 57.16 29.02 -17.63
N ALA A 261 56.78 28.73 -18.89
CA ALA A 261 56.55 29.74 -19.91
C ALA A 261 55.16 30.40 -19.75
N GLU A 262 54.13 29.63 -19.40
CA GLU A 262 52.78 30.13 -19.12
C GLU A 262 52.77 31.09 -17.92
N THR A 263 53.41 30.72 -16.80
CA THR A 263 53.58 31.61 -15.64
C THR A 263 54.31 32.90 -16.01
N LYS A 264 55.35 32.82 -16.83
CA LYS A 264 56.07 34.00 -17.33
C LYS A 264 55.25 34.86 -18.31
N VAL A 265 54.36 34.25 -19.10
CA VAL A 265 53.39 35.01 -19.92
C VAL A 265 52.45 35.80 -19.01
N SER A 266 51.89 35.18 -17.97
CA SER A 266 51.02 35.90 -17.02
C SER A 266 51.75 36.98 -16.22
N GLU A 267 53.01 36.77 -15.84
CA GLU A 267 53.86 37.85 -15.30
C GLU A 267 53.97 39.02 -16.30
N MET A 268 54.29 38.73 -17.57
CA MET A 268 54.39 39.77 -18.61
C MET A 268 53.04 40.46 -18.88
N GLU A 269 51.92 39.73 -18.87
CA GLU A 269 50.57 40.30 -19.00
C GLU A 269 50.29 41.31 -17.88
N THR A 270 50.57 40.99 -16.61
CA THR A 270 50.41 41.96 -15.50
C THR A 270 51.30 43.19 -15.66
N THR A 271 52.56 43.05 -16.11
CA THR A 271 53.41 44.22 -16.40
C THR A 271 52.90 45.06 -17.57
N VAL A 272 52.20 44.45 -18.54
CA VAL A 272 51.56 45.16 -19.64
C VAL A 272 50.31 45.90 -19.16
N GLU A 273 49.53 45.35 -18.23
CA GLU A 273 48.41 46.05 -17.58
C GLU A 273 48.88 47.26 -16.76
N ASP A 274 49.92 47.10 -15.94
CA ASP A 274 50.55 48.20 -15.18
C ASP A 274 51.06 49.32 -16.12
N LEU A 275 51.75 48.96 -17.20
CA LEU A 275 52.25 49.92 -18.19
C LEU A 275 51.12 50.57 -19.00
N GLN A 276 50.03 49.87 -19.30
CA GLN A 276 48.84 50.46 -19.91
C GLN A 276 48.18 51.48 -18.97
N TRP A 277 48.10 51.18 -17.67
CA TRP A 277 47.58 52.12 -16.67
C TRP A 277 48.46 53.37 -16.55
N ASP A 278 49.80 53.21 -16.52
CA ASP A 278 50.73 54.35 -16.49
C ASP A 278 50.71 55.15 -17.80
N ILE A 279 50.55 54.50 -18.97
CA ILE A 279 50.33 55.18 -20.25
C ILE A 279 49.02 55.97 -20.24
N GLU A 280 47.93 55.44 -19.72
CA GLU A 280 46.64 56.15 -19.68
C GLU A 280 46.66 57.31 -18.67
N LYS A 281 47.33 57.12 -17.54
CA LYS A 281 47.65 58.18 -16.56
C LYS A 281 48.55 59.28 -17.16
N LEU A 282 49.53 58.92 -18.01
CA LEU A 282 50.33 59.87 -18.77
C LEU A 282 49.51 60.59 -19.85
N ARG A 283 48.65 59.89 -20.60
CA ARG A 283 47.70 60.51 -21.56
C ARG A 283 46.74 61.47 -20.87
N ASN A 284 46.23 61.13 -19.69
CA ASN A 284 45.39 62.04 -18.90
C ASN A 284 46.15 63.27 -18.37
N ARG A 285 47.47 63.21 -18.25
CA ARG A 285 48.35 64.38 -18.01
C ARG A 285 48.65 65.12 -19.30
N GLU A 286 48.90 64.41 -20.39
CA GLU A 286 49.16 64.94 -21.73
C GLU A 286 47.95 65.72 -22.24
N GLN A 287 46.72 65.21 -22.12
CA GLN A 287 45.49 65.91 -22.49
C GLN A 287 45.31 67.23 -21.71
N LYS A 288 45.69 67.26 -20.42
CA LYS A 288 45.67 68.50 -19.62
C LYS A 288 46.73 69.49 -20.11
N LEU A 289 47.94 69.01 -20.41
CA LEU A 289 49.01 69.82 -20.99
C LEU A 289 48.68 70.30 -22.42
N ASN A 290 48.06 69.46 -23.26
CA ASN A 290 47.60 69.78 -24.61
C ASN A 290 46.42 70.74 -24.58
N LYS A 291 45.56 70.69 -23.55
CA LYS A 291 44.56 71.73 -23.33
C LYS A 291 45.23 73.08 -23.01
N HIS A 292 46.17 73.12 -22.07
CA HIS A 292 46.93 74.33 -21.78
C HIS A 292 47.81 74.80 -22.95
N LEU A 293 48.30 73.87 -23.78
CA LEU A 293 49.06 74.16 -25.00
C LEU A 293 48.16 74.60 -26.14
N ALA A 294 46.88 74.20 -26.19
CA ALA A 294 45.89 74.76 -27.09
C ALA A 294 45.51 76.19 -26.65
N GLU A 295 45.24 76.39 -25.35
CA GLU A 295 45.04 77.70 -24.72
C GLU A 295 46.24 78.64 -24.97
N ALA A 296 47.47 78.11 -25.02
CA ALA A 296 48.69 78.85 -25.36
C ALA A 296 48.95 78.98 -26.88
N MET A 297 48.62 77.99 -27.71
CA MET A 297 48.74 78.08 -29.18
C MET A 297 47.67 78.98 -29.80
N GLU A 298 46.55 79.21 -29.12
CA GLU A 298 45.61 80.27 -29.46
C GLU A 298 46.23 81.66 -29.23
N GLN A 299 47.18 81.79 -28.29
CA GLN A 299 48.01 82.99 -28.10
C GLN A 299 49.22 83.04 -29.08
N LEU A 300 49.72 81.88 -29.53
CA LEU A 300 50.96 81.72 -30.32
C LEU A 300 50.76 81.45 -31.83
N LYS A 301 49.52 81.29 -32.32
CA LYS A 301 49.19 81.34 -33.77
C LYS A 301 49.39 82.74 -34.39
N SER A 302 50.11 83.59 -33.69
CA SER A 302 50.62 84.89 -34.06
C SER A 302 51.99 84.88 -34.79
N GLY A 303 52.74 83.77 -34.97
CA GLY A 303 53.76 83.69 -36.07
C GLY A 303 54.91 82.64 -36.17
N TYR A 304 55.13 82.14 -37.41
CA TYR A 304 56.40 81.95 -38.22
C TYR A 304 57.46 80.78 -38.07
N SER A 305 58.51 80.70 -38.98
CA SER A 305 58.99 79.44 -39.68
C SER A 305 60.50 79.27 -40.19
N SER A 306 61.02 78.00 -40.40
CA SER A 306 61.85 77.39 -41.56
C SER A 306 63.45 77.20 -41.76
N SER A 307 63.92 75.97 -42.23
CA SER A 307 64.98 75.48 -43.27
C SER A 307 66.60 75.34 -43.19
N GLY A 308 67.31 74.42 -43.97
CA GLY A 308 68.85 74.30 -44.29
C GLY A 308 69.60 72.95 -44.86
N SER A 309 70.82 72.93 -45.56
CA SER A 309 71.65 71.71 -46.13
C SER A 309 73.21 71.84 -46.65
N SER A 310 73.94 70.92 -47.43
CA SER A 310 75.51 70.75 -47.68
C SER A 310 76.24 70.07 -49.01
N ALA A 311 77.63 69.95 -49.24
CA ALA A 311 78.45 69.43 -50.48
C ALA A 311 80.04 68.93 -50.47
N GLY A 312 80.82 68.55 -51.58
CA GLY A 312 82.30 67.98 -51.68
C GLY A 312 83.20 67.83 -53.06
N LEU A 313 84.51 67.26 -53.18
CA LEU A 313 85.53 67.24 -54.39
C LEU A 313 86.81 66.19 -54.57
N ALA A 314 87.82 66.26 -55.58
CA ALA A 314 88.92 65.22 -56.05
C ALA A 314 90.38 65.58 -56.75
N GLY A 315 91.21 64.69 -57.50
CA GLY A 315 92.74 64.78 -57.94
C GLY A 315 93.43 64.13 -59.30
N GLY A 316 94.82 63.86 -59.50
CA GLY A 316 95.59 63.50 -60.84
C GLY A 316 97.08 62.77 -61.00
N GLN A 317 97.81 62.64 -62.20
CA GLN A 317 98.95 61.63 -62.64
C GLN A 317 100.09 61.92 -63.79
N ILE A 318 101.25 61.14 -64.02
CA ILE A 318 102.37 61.18 -65.14
C ILE A 318 103.10 59.77 -65.59
N THR A 319 104.11 59.65 -66.56
CA THR A 319 104.64 58.45 -67.40
C THR A 319 106.22 58.09 -67.56
N LEU A 320 106.71 57.10 -68.40
CA LEU A 320 108.12 56.47 -68.46
C LEU A 320 108.76 55.85 -69.82
N ASN A 321 109.93 55.12 -69.78
CA ASN A 321 110.98 54.81 -70.85
C ASN A 321 111.22 53.32 -71.37
N ILE A 322 112.12 53.09 -72.38
CA ILE A 322 112.21 51.97 -73.37
C ILE A 322 112.84 50.59 -73.02
N GLN A 323 113.99 50.43 -72.33
CA GLN A 323 114.46 49.05 -72.00
C GLN A 323 113.48 48.34 -71.04
N LYS A 324 112.75 49.16 -70.28
CA LYS A 324 111.58 48.73 -69.50
C LYS A 324 110.46 48.19 -70.39
N PHE A 325 110.31 48.65 -71.64
CA PHE A 325 109.29 48.21 -72.58
C PHE A 325 109.48 46.76 -73.01
N GLU A 326 110.72 46.28 -73.18
CA GLU A 326 111.00 44.89 -73.55
C GLU A 326 110.74 43.92 -72.36
N SER A 327 111.16 44.30 -71.14
CA SER A 327 110.77 43.58 -69.90
C SER A 327 109.25 43.57 -69.73
N LEU A 328 108.61 44.74 -69.89
CA LEU A 328 107.15 44.88 -69.84
C LEU A 328 106.45 44.09 -70.96
N ASN A 329 107.10 43.78 -72.09
CA ASN A 329 106.50 42.96 -73.14
C ASN A 329 106.54 41.47 -72.80
N ALA A 330 107.66 40.96 -72.28
CA ALA A 330 107.74 39.59 -71.77
C ALA A 330 106.83 39.39 -70.54
N GLU A 331 106.77 40.38 -69.64
CA GLU A 331 105.80 40.43 -68.55
C GLU A 331 104.36 40.51 -69.07
N LEU A 332 104.09 41.25 -70.16
CA LEU A 332 102.76 41.35 -70.77
C LEU A 332 102.33 40.02 -71.40
N GLU A 333 103.22 39.31 -72.09
CA GLU A 333 102.95 37.99 -72.66
C GLU A 333 102.63 36.97 -71.56
N HIS A 334 103.45 36.90 -70.51
CA HIS A 334 103.17 36.02 -69.36
C HIS A 334 101.88 36.41 -68.61
N ASN A 335 101.58 37.71 -68.47
CA ASN A 335 100.31 38.17 -67.90
C ASN A 335 99.11 37.88 -68.82
N GLN A 336 99.29 37.83 -70.15
CA GLN A 336 98.25 37.39 -71.08
C GLN A 336 97.98 35.89 -70.94
N GLU A 337 99.01 35.05 -70.85
CA GLU A 337 98.86 33.62 -70.57
C GLU A 337 98.13 33.38 -69.24
N LEU A 338 98.54 34.06 -68.17
CA LEU A 338 97.90 33.98 -66.86
C LEU A 338 96.45 34.49 -66.87
N ALA A 339 96.16 35.56 -67.63
CA ALA A 339 94.79 36.05 -67.82
C ALA A 339 93.93 35.05 -68.61
N ASN A 340 94.48 34.41 -69.64
CA ASN A 340 93.79 33.40 -70.42
C ASN A 340 93.48 32.14 -69.58
N SER A 341 94.43 31.67 -68.75
CA SER A 341 94.20 30.56 -67.81
C SER A 341 93.11 30.89 -66.79
N ARG A 342 93.14 32.10 -66.21
CA ARG A 342 92.09 32.56 -65.28
C ARG A 342 90.73 32.74 -65.95
N MET A 343 90.68 33.15 -67.22
CA MET A 343 89.44 33.17 -67.99
C MET A 343 88.88 31.77 -68.18
N ALA A 344 89.70 30.79 -68.55
CA ALA A 344 89.27 29.39 -68.69
C ALA A 344 88.77 28.78 -67.37
N GLU A 345 89.43 29.07 -66.25
CA GLU A 345 88.97 28.68 -64.91
C GLU A 345 87.63 29.34 -64.54
N LEU A 346 87.46 30.63 -64.82
CA LEU A 346 86.19 31.34 -64.58
C LEU A 346 85.06 30.83 -65.48
N GLU A 347 85.34 30.52 -66.75
CA GLU A 347 84.37 29.93 -67.68
C GLU A 347 83.94 28.53 -67.22
N LYS A 348 84.87 27.71 -66.73
CA LYS A 348 84.57 26.40 -66.12
C LYS A 348 83.72 26.53 -64.85
N LEU A 349 84.11 27.40 -63.91
CA LEU A 349 83.35 27.65 -62.69
C LEU A 349 81.95 28.24 -62.98
N GLN A 350 81.81 29.06 -64.03
CA GLN A 350 80.52 29.58 -64.47
C GLN A 350 79.62 28.48 -65.07
N ALA A 351 80.20 27.50 -65.77
CA ALA A 351 79.46 26.34 -66.27
C ALA A 351 78.98 25.43 -65.11
N GLU A 352 79.87 25.12 -64.16
CA GLU A 352 79.55 24.35 -62.94
C GLU A 352 78.45 25.04 -62.10
N LEU A 353 78.52 26.36 -61.95
CA LEU A 353 77.48 27.14 -61.27
C LEU A 353 76.13 27.09 -62.00
N GLN A 354 76.12 27.18 -63.34
CA GLN A 354 74.88 27.04 -64.12
C GLN A 354 74.27 25.64 -64.03
N GLU A 355 75.11 24.60 -63.87
CA GLU A 355 74.66 23.23 -63.66
C GLU A 355 73.97 23.06 -62.30
N ALA A 356 74.62 23.50 -61.23
CA ALA A 356 74.07 23.48 -59.87
C ALA A 356 72.78 24.31 -59.74
N VAL A 357 72.68 25.44 -60.46
CA VAL A 357 71.43 26.23 -60.54
C VAL A 357 70.32 25.44 -61.24
N ARG A 358 70.60 24.81 -62.38
CA ARG A 358 69.63 23.96 -63.10
C ARG A 358 69.15 22.78 -62.25
N GLU A 359 70.03 22.13 -61.50
CA GLU A 359 69.63 21.08 -60.54
C GLU A 359 68.78 21.63 -59.38
N SER A 360 69.13 22.80 -58.83
CA SER A 360 68.34 23.45 -57.78
C SER A 360 66.93 23.84 -58.27
N GLU A 361 66.79 24.32 -59.50
CA GLU A 361 65.50 24.65 -60.10
C GLU A 361 64.67 23.39 -60.40
N LYS A 362 65.31 22.32 -60.88
CA LYS A 362 64.65 21.02 -61.07
C LYS A 362 64.12 20.47 -59.74
N LEU A 363 64.95 20.38 -58.71
CA LEU A 363 64.54 19.89 -57.39
C LEU A 363 63.43 20.76 -56.76
N LYS A 364 63.39 22.06 -57.03
CA LYS A 364 62.28 22.95 -56.62
C LYS A 364 60.98 22.71 -57.40
N MET A 365 61.05 22.27 -58.66
CA MET A 365 59.87 21.83 -59.42
C MET A 365 59.37 20.48 -58.92
N ASP A 366 60.27 19.52 -58.71
CA ASP A 366 59.95 18.19 -58.20
C ASP A 366 59.31 18.27 -56.79
N LEU A 367 59.83 19.14 -55.90
CA LEU A 367 59.26 19.41 -54.57
C LEU A 367 57.93 20.19 -54.58
N ARG A 368 57.59 20.88 -55.68
CA ARG A 368 56.28 21.55 -55.83
C ARG A 368 55.20 20.62 -56.38
N ASN A 369 55.60 19.60 -57.13
CA ASN A 369 54.71 18.69 -57.85
C ASN A 369 54.83 17.25 -57.31
N ILE A 370 54.90 17.09 -55.98
CA ILE A 370 54.93 15.78 -55.32
C ILE A 370 53.65 15.01 -55.67
N PRO A 371 53.72 13.81 -56.29
CA PRO A 371 52.53 13.05 -56.65
C PRO A 371 51.72 12.63 -55.42
N GLU A 372 50.39 12.64 -55.55
CA GLU A 372 49.49 12.35 -54.43
C GLU A 372 49.61 10.89 -53.95
N GLU A 373 50.05 9.98 -54.82
CA GLU A 373 50.44 8.60 -54.51
C GLU A 373 51.59 8.55 -53.50
N VAL A 374 52.64 9.36 -53.69
CA VAL A 374 53.80 9.41 -52.78
C VAL A 374 53.38 9.90 -51.40
N VAL A 375 52.48 10.89 -51.34
CA VAL A 375 51.90 11.37 -50.08
C VAL A 375 51.09 10.26 -49.41
N LYS A 376 50.23 9.55 -50.16
CA LYS A 376 49.44 8.40 -49.65
C LYS A 376 50.32 7.23 -49.21
N GLU A 377 51.53 7.10 -49.76
CA GLU A 377 52.49 6.06 -49.37
C GLU A 377 53.25 6.37 -48.08
N THR A 378 53.29 7.63 -47.62
CA THR A 378 53.92 8.02 -46.35
C THR A 378 53.33 7.29 -45.13
N LEU A 379 54.16 7.10 -44.09
CA LEU A 379 53.73 6.47 -42.84
C LEU A 379 52.76 7.40 -42.08
N GLU A 380 52.99 8.70 -42.16
CA GLU A 380 52.17 9.77 -41.60
C GLU A 380 50.75 9.72 -42.16
N TYR A 381 50.59 9.67 -43.48
CA TYR A 381 49.28 9.56 -44.12
C TYR A 381 48.57 8.25 -43.76
N LYS A 382 49.28 7.11 -43.83
CA LYS A 382 48.70 5.79 -43.48
C LYS A 382 48.27 5.71 -42.03
N CYS A 383 49.03 6.31 -41.11
CA CYS A 383 48.67 6.38 -39.69
C CYS A 383 47.43 7.27 -39.49
N LEU A 384 47.39 8.46 -40.11
CA LEU A 384 46.23 9.36 -40.04
C LEU A 384 44.97 8.75 -40.68
N GLN A 385 45.11 8.04 -41.80
CA GLN A 385 44.04 7.30 -42.45
C GLN A 385 43.48 6.20 -41.53
N SER A 386 44.35 5.45 -40.86
CA SER A 386 43.94 4.42 -39.89
C SER A 386 43.21 5.03 -38.68
N GLN A 387 43.73 6.13 -38.11
CA GLN A 387 43.07 6.86 -37.02
C GLN A 387 41.70 7.40 -37.45
N PHE A 388 41.59 7.98 -38.65
CA PHE A 388 40.32 8.45 -39.20
C PHE A 388 39.32 7.30 -39.40
N SER A 389 39.75 6.15 -39.92
CA SER A 389 38.88 4.97 -40.05
C SER A 389 38.38 4.45 -38.72
N LEU A 390 39.19 4.46 -37.66
CA LEU A 390 38.76 4.10 -36.30
C LEU A 390 37.71 5.08 -35.78
N LEU A 391 38.02 6.38 -35.77
CA LEU A 391 37.12 7.44 -35.28
C LEU A 391 35.79 7.49 -36.07
N TYR A 392 35.84 7.23 -37.39
CA TYR A 392 34.65 7.15 -38.23
C TYR A 392 33.76 5.96 -37.84
N ASN A 393 34.34 4.78 -37.64
CA ASN A 393 33.61 3.58 -37.22
C ASN A 393 33.05 3.71 -35.79
N GLU A 394 33.80 4.32 -34.87
CA GLU A 394 33.33 4.66 -33.51
C GLU A 394 32.16 5.64 -33.57
N SER A 395 32.28 6.74 -34.34
CA SER A 395 31.19 7.70 -34.54
C SER A 395 29.95 7.06 -35.18
N LEU A 396 30.12 6.06 -36.05
CA LEU A 396 29.02 5.31 -36.65
C LEU A 396 28.34 4.41 -35.61
N GLY A 397 29.12 3.70 -34.79
CA GLY A 397 28.62 2.85 -33.70
C GLY A 397 27.85 3.63 -32.64
N VAL A 398 28.38 4.78 -32.19
CA VAL A 398 27.71 5.69 -31.24
C VAL A 398 26.41 6.25 -31.84
N LYS A 399 26.38 6.53 -33.15
CA LYS A 399 25.14 6.95 -33.83
C LYS A 399 24.09 5.84 -33.83
N THR A 400 24.46 4.60 -34.15
CA THR A 400 23.53 3.45 -34.10
C THR A 400 22.97 3.27 -32.69
N GLN A 401 23.82 3.30 -31.66
CA GLN A 401 23.38 3.20 -30.25
C GLN A 401 22.43 4.34 -29.85
N LEU A 402 22.64 5.56 -30.34
CA LEU A 402 21.75 6.69 -30.10
C LEU A 402 20.37 6.49 -30.74
N ASP A 403 20.32 5.98 -31.97
CA ASP A 403 19.06 5.74 -32.68
C ASP A 403 18.31 4.49 -32.14
N GLU A 404 19.03 3.46 -31.67
CA GLU A 404 18.47 2.35 -30.87
C GLU A 404 17.88 2.84 -29.54
N ALA A 405 18.63 3.66 -28.78
CA ALA A 405 18.15 4.24 -27.52
C ALA A 405 16.91 5.12 -27.71
N ARG A 406 16.82 5.86 -28.82
CA ARG A 406 15.62 6.62 -29.22
C ARG A 406 14.43 5.70 -29.52
N ALA A 407 14.65 4.58 -30.20
CA ALA A 407 13.59 3.60 -30.49
C ALA A 407 13.08 2.92 -29.20
N LEU A 408 13.98 2.58 -28.27
CA LEU A 408 13.65 2.06 -26.95
C LEU A 408 12.89 3.09 -26.09
N LEU A 409 13.30 4.37 -26.10
CA LEU A 409 12.59 5.45 -25.41
C LEU A 409 11.17 5.64 -25.97
N LEU A 410 11.01 5.62 -27.29
CA LEU A 410 9.72 5.79 -27.96
C LEU A 410 8.78 4.61 -27.67
N THR A 411 9.28 3.38 -27.71
CA THR A 411 8.48 2.18 -27.38
C THR A 411 8.11 2.14 -25.90
N ALA A 412 9.02 2.48 -24.99
CA ALA A 412 8.71 2.60 -23.56
C ALA A 412 7.65 3.68 -23.28
N LYS A 413 7.76 4.86 -23.91
CA LYS A 413 6.74 5.92 -23.82
C LYS A 413 5.37 5.45 -24.31
N ASN A 414 5.32 4.75 -25.45
CA ASN A 414 4.07 4.25 -26.01
C ASN A 414 3.47 3.10 -25.18
N ALA A 415 4.29 2.30 -24.50
CA ALA A 415 3.81 1.30 -23.54
C ALA A 415 3.21 1.96 -22.29
N HIS A 416 3.89 2.97 -21.73
CA HIS A 416 3.41 3.71 -20.56
C HIS A 416 2.11 4.48 -20.85
N LEU A 417 1.95 5.05 -22.05
CA LEU A 417 0.69 5.69 -22.46
C LEU A 417 -0.48 4.68 -22.45
N ARG A 418 -0.29 3.49 -23.03
CA ARG A 418 -1.31 2.42 -23.00
C ARG A 418 -1.63 1.92 -21.59
N GLN A 419 -0.64 1.94 -20.70
CA GLN A 419 -0.87 1.59 -19.29
C GLN A 419 -1.74 2.64 -18.59
N ILE A 420 -1.56 3.93 -18.89
CA ILE A 420 -2.46 5.00 -18.41
C ILE A 420 -3.87 4.81 -19.00
N GLU A 421 -4.01 4.61 -20.31
CA GLU A 421 -5.30 4.35 -20.97
C GLU A 421 -6.05 3.17 -20.34
N HIS A 422 -5.34 2.11 -19.94
CA HIS A 422 -5.91 0.96 -19.23
C HIS A 422 -6.33 1.31 -17.79
N MET A 423 -5.50 2.05 -17.04
CA MET A 423 -5.82 2.50 -15.68
C MET A 423 -7.04 3.43 -15.66
N GLU A 424 -7.14 4.38 -16.60
CA GLU A 424 -8.29 5.27 -16.76
C GLU A 424 -9.57 4.49 -17.10
N SER A 425 -9.47 3.47 -17.96
CA SER A 425 -10.57 2.55 -18.26
C SER A 425 -11.04 1.78 -17.01
N ASP A 426 -10.10 1.28 -16.21
CA ASP A 426 -10.38 0.47 -15.03
C ASP A 426 -10.96 1.32 -13.89
N GLU A 427 -10.44 2.54 -13.65
CA GLU A 427 -11.01 3.52 -12.73
C GLU A 427 -12.45 3.87 -13.15
N LEU A 428 -12.68 4.17 -14.43
CA LEU A 428 -14.01 4.44 -14.97
C LEU A 428 -14.94 3.23 -14.82
N SER A 429 -14.41 2.00 -14.86
CA SER A 429 -15.19 0.78 -14.59
C SER A 429 -15.58 0.66 -13.11
N LEU A 430 -14.65 0.99 -12.20
CA LEU A 430 -14.86 0.92 -10.76
C LEU A 430 -15.81 2.02 -10.28
N GLN A 431 -15.67 3.23 -10.81
CA GLN A 431 -16.57 4.35 -10.55
C GLN A 431 -18.02 4.04 -11.00
N LYS A 432 -18.20 3.31 -12.11
CA LYS A 432 -19.52 2.81 -12.54
C LYS A 432 -20.10 1.78 -11.55
N LYS A 433 -19.30 0.82 -11.09
CA LYS A 433 -19.71 -0.19 -10.09
C LYS A 433 -20.13 0.47 -8.77
N LEU A 434 -19.26 1.31 -8.20
CA LEU A 434 -19.51 2.07 -6.98
C LEU A 434 -20.79 2.92 -7.11
N ARG A 435 -21.01 3.57 -8.27
CA ARG A 435 -22.24 4.33 -8.53
C ARG A 435 -23.50 3.44 -8.56
N THR A 436 -23.42 2.22 -9.10
CA THR A 436 -24.55 1.28 -9.03
C THR A 436 -24.77 0.71 -7.63
N GLU A 437 -23.71 0.49 -6.86
CA GLU A 437 -23.80 0.05 -5.45
C GLU A 437 -24.42 1.14 -4.56
N VAL A 438 -24.03 2.41 -4.74
CA VAL A 438 -24.65 3.55 -4.04
C VAL A 438 -26.16 3.62 -4.34
N ILE A 439 -26.57 3.48 -5.60
CA ILE A 439 -28.01 3.47 -5.96
C ILE A 439 -28.75 2.31 -5.29
N GLN A 440 -28.16 1.10 -5.24
CA GLN A 440 -28.75 -0.06 -4.55
C GLN A 440 -28.84 0.16 -3.02
N LEU A 441 -27.86 0.84 -2.42
CA LEU A 441 -27.88 1.22 -1.01
C LEU A 441 -28.92 2.32 -0.73
N GLU A 442 -29.13 3.26 -1.65
CA GLU A 442 -30.20 4.26 -1.56
C GLU A 442 -31.60 3.63 -1.69
N ASP A 443 -31.80 2.70 -2.62
CA ASP A 443 -33.04 1.95 -2.80
C ASP A 443 -33.37 1.06 -1.58
N THR A 444 -32.38 0.35 -1.04
CA THR A 444 -32.58 -0.47 0.17
C THR A 444 -32.81 0.38 1.42
N LEU A 445 -32.13 1.53 1.56
CA LEU A 445 -32.43 2.50 2.61
C LEU A 445 -33.85 3.06 2.50
N ALA A 446 -34.34 3.34 1.29
CA ALA A 446 -35.71 3.78 1.04
C ALA A 446 -36.74 2.69 1.39
N GLN A 447 -36.47 1.43 1.06
CA GLN A 447 -37.32 0.29 1.42
C GLN A 447 -37.37 0.08 2.95
N VAL A 448 -36.23 0.11 3.65
CA VAL A 448 -36.19 -0.01 5.13
C VAL A 448 -36.92 1.15 5.81
N ARG A 449 -36.82 2.38 5.28
CA ARG A 449 -37.60 3.54 5.78
C ARG A 449 -39.11 3.34 5.59
N LYS A 450 -39.53 2.76 4.47
CA LYS A 450 -40.94 2.42 4.21
C LYS A 450 -41.44 1.32 5.15
N GLU A 451 -40.65 0.28 5.38
CA GLU A 451 -40.97 -0.79 6.34
C GLU A 451 -41.08 -0.27 7.77
N TYR A 452 -40.17 0.62 8.19
CA TYR A 452 -40.25 1.30 9.48
C TYR A 452 -41.55 2.12 9.63
N GLU A 453 -41.92 2.92 8.63
CA GLU A 453 -43.14 3.74 8.74
C GLU A 453 -44.42 2.88 8.68
N MET A 454 -44.44 1.78 7.92
CA MET A 454 -45.55 0.81 7.97
C MET A 454 -45.67 0.18 9.38
N LEU A 455 -44.56 -0.33 9.94
CA LEU A 455 -44.54 -0.93 11.27
C LEU A 455 -44.89 0.06 12.38
N ARG A 456 -44.51 1.34 12.22
CA ARG A 456 -44.91 2.44 13.10
C ARG A 456 -46.41 2.71 13.01
N ILE A 457 -47.00 2.76 11.81
CA ILE A 457 -48.45 2.93 11.62
C ILE A 457 -49.20 1.75 12.23
N GLU A 458 -48.72 0.52 12.05
CA GLU A 458 -49.27 -0.68 12.70
C GLU A 458 -49.19 -0.58 14.24
N PHE A 459 -48.09 -0.08 14.79
CA PHE A 459 -47.94 0.14 16.23
C PHE A 459 -48.91 1.23 16.76
N GLU A 460 -49.01 2.37 16.07
CA GLU A 460 -49.94 3.46 16.43
C GLU A 460 -51.41 3.00 16.35
N GLN A 461 -51.77 2.17 15.37
CA GLN A 461 -53.10 1.54 15.27
C GLN A 461 -53.37 0.55 16.41
N ASN A 462 -52.41 -0.34 16.71
CA ASN A 462 -52.54 -1.30 17.82
C ASN A 462 -52.65 -0.58 19.18
N LEU A 463 -51.92 0.52 19.38
CA LEU A 463 -52.01 1.34 20.58
C LEU A 463 -53.40 1.96 20.71
N ALA A 464 -53.93 2.59 19.64
CA ALA A 464 -55.27 3.19 19.63
C ALA A 464 -56.39 2.15 19.87
N ALA A 465 -56.25 0.93 19.33
CA ALA A 465 -57.18 -0.17 19.58
C ALA A 465 -57.15 -0.61 21.07
N ASN A 466 -55.96 -0.66 21.67
CA ASN A 466 -55.79 -1.02 23.08
C ASN A 466 -56.33 0.08 24.03
N GLU A 467 -56.21 1.36 23.66
CA GLU A 467 -56.84 2.46 24.39
C GLU A 467 -58.37 2.36 24.40
N GLN A 468 -58.99 1.98 23.27
CA GLN A 468 -60.44 1.73 23.19
C GLN A 468 -60.90 0.54 24.05
N ALA A 469 -60.04 -0.45 24.30
CA ALA A 469 -60.33 -1.53 25.23
C ALA A 469 -60.33 -1.07 26.71
N GLY A 470 -59.71 0.08 27.03
CA GLY A 470 -59.63 0.63 28.39
C GLY A 470 -61.00 0.92 29.03
N PRO A 471 -61.89 1.72 28.40
CA PRO A 471 -63.25 1.96 28.86
C PRO A 471 -64.08 0.69 29.02
N ILE A 472 -64.09 -0.19 28.01
CA ILE A 472 -64.86 -1.46 28.04
C ILE A 472 -64.45 -2.31 29.25
N ASN A 473 -63.15 -2.44 29.50
CA ASN A 473 -62.64 -3.16 30.68
C ASN A 473 -62.97 -2.48 32.02
N ARG A 474 -63.16 -1.14 32.07
CA ARG A 474 -63.65 -0.45 33.27
C ARG A 474 -65.13 -0.72 33.49
N GLU A 475 -65.96 -0.59 32.45
CA GLU A 475 -67.40 -0.87 32.51
C GLU A 475 -67.68 -2.32 32.90
N MET A 476 -66.95 -3.29 32.33
CA MET A 476 -67.03 -4.70 32.71
C MET A 476 -66.73 -4.91 34.20
N ARG A 477 -65.69 -4.26 34.76
CA ARG A 477 -65.39 -4.32 36.20
C ARG A 477 -66.47 -3.67 37.06
N HIS A 478 -67.04 -2.55 36.65
CA HIS A 478 -68.17 -1.93 37.35
C HIS A 478 -69.43 -2.81 37.32
N LEU A 479 -69.72 -3.47 36.20
CA LEU A 479 -70.83 -4.42 36.06
C LEU A 479 -70.62 -5.64 36.97
N ILE A 480 -69.44 -6.24 36.97
CA ILE A 480 -69.09 -7.36 37.86
C ILE A 480 -69.25 -6.95 39.34
N SER A 481 -68.72 -5.79 39.73
CA SER A 481 -68.85 -5.29 41.10
C SER A 481 -70.31 -5.02 41.50
N SER A 482 -71.12 -4.46 40.59
CA SER A 482 -72.55 -4.25 40.79
C SER A 482 -73.32 -5.56 40.98
N LEU A 483 -73.05 -6.56 40.11
CA LEU A 483 -73.64 -7.90 40.21
C LEU A 483 -73.21 -8.62 41.50
N GLN A 484 -71.95 -8.52 41.91
CA GLN A 484 -71.46 -9.06 43.18
C GLN A 484 -72.17 -8.44 44.39
N ASN A 485 -72.31 -7.11 44.41
CA ASN A 485 -73.04 -6.39 45.47
C ASN A 485 -74.53 -6.79 45.52
N HIS A 486 -75.19 -6.90 44.38
CA HIS A 486 -76.58 -7.35 44.33
C HIS A 486 -76.73 -8.81 44.79
N ASN A 487 -75.80 -9.70 44.41
CA ASN A 487 -75.78 -11.09 44.86
C ASN A 487 -75.56 -11.19 46.39
N LEU A 488 -74.69 -10.35 46.96
CA LEU A 488 -74.49 -10.23 48.40
C LEU A 488 -75.74 -9.73 49.12
N GLN A 489 -76.43 -8.74 48.56
CA GLN A 489 -77.69 -8.22 49.11
C GLN A 489 -78.80 -9.27 49.08
N LEU A 490 -78.98 -9.99 47.97
CA LEU A 490 -79.90 -11.12 47.85
C LEU A 490 -79.60 -12.22 48.86
N LYS A 491 -78.32 -12.57 49.08
CA LYS A 491 -77.91 -13.51 50.15
C LYS A 491 -78.29 -13.01 51.54
N GLY A 492 -78.11 -11.71 51.81
CA GLY A 492 -78.57 -11.06 53.04
C GLY A 492 -80.09 -11.15 53.24
N ASP A 493 -80.87 -10.86 52.21
CA ASP A 493 -82.34 -10.90 52.31
C ASP A 493 -82.88 -12.34 52.39
N VAL A 494 -82.26 -13.31 51.71
CA VAL A 494 -82.53 -14.75 51.92
C VAL A 494 -82.26 -15.15 53.39
N GLN A 495 -81.22 -14.62 54.04
CA GLN A 495 -81.01 -14.83 55.48
C GLN A 495 -82.10 -14.16 56.34
N ARG A 496 -82.58 -12.96 55.97
CA ARG A 496 -83.73 -12.32 56.66
C ARG A 496 -85.01 -13.17 56.54
N TYR A 497 -85.32 -13.66 55.33
CA TYR A 497 -86.49 -14.52 55.12
C TYR A 497 -86.36 -15.87 55.84
N LYS A 498 -85.18 -16.50 55.84
CA LYS A 498 -84.92 -17.71 56.64
C LYS A 498 -85.04 -17.46 58.15
N ARG A 499 -84.78 -16.24 58.63
CA ARG A 499 -85.02 -15.87 60.04
C ARG A 499 -86.51 -15.70 60.32
N LYS A 500 -87.24 -14.91 59.52
CA LYS A 500 -88.69 -14.73 59.65
C LYS A 500 -89.45 -16.06 59.60
N LEU A 501 -89.07 -16.97 58.70
CA LEU A 501 -89.69 -18.29 58.60
C LEU A 501 -89.50 -19.12 59.88
N ARG A 502 -88.35 -19.00 60.56
CA ARG A 502 -88.11 -19.65 61.87
C ARG A 502 -88.91 -18.97 62.98
N GLU A 503 -89.02 -17.65 62.96
CA GLU A 503 -89.82 -16.88 63.92
C GLU A 503 -91.30 -17.28 63.82
N THR A 504 -91.89 -17.29 62.62
CA THR A 504 -93.29 -17.74 62.40
C THR A 504 -93.48 -19.22 62.73
N GLN A 505 -92.48 -20.08 62.49
CA GLN A 505 -92.57 -21.49 62.89
C GLN A 505 -92.58 -21.66 64.41
N MET A 506 -91.84 -20.83 65.16
CA MET A 506 -91.90 -20.83 66.63
C MET A 506 -93.24 -20.29 67.16
N GLU A 507 -93.90 -19.39 66.44
CA GLU A 507 -95.24 -18.90 66.77
C GLU A 507 -96.30 -19.99 66.55
N ILE A 508 -96.31 -20.64 65.38
CA ILE A 508 -97.18 -21.80 65.09
C ILE A 508 -97.01 -22.90 66.15
N ASN A 509 -95.77 -23.26 66.48
CA ASN A 509 -95.49 -24.30 67.47
C ASN A 509 -96.04 -23.94 68.87
N LYS A 510 -96.04 -22.65 69.26
CA LYS A 510 -96.65 -22.16 70.51
C LYS A 510 -98.18 -22.22 70.47
N GLU A 511 -98.80 -21.86 69.36
CA GLU A 511 -100.25 -21.97 69.19
C GLU A 511 -100.72 -23.43 69.27
N GLU A 512 -99.96 -24.36 68.68
CA GLU A 512 -100.21 -25.81 68.86
C GLU A 512 -100.02 -26.28 70.31
N GLU A 513 -99.04 -25.75 71.07
CA GLU A 513 -98.90 -26.05 72.49
C GLU A 513 -100.04 -25.48 73.33
N GLU A 514 -100.55 -24.29 72.98
CA GLU A 514 -101.73 -23.72 73.63
C GLU A 514 -103.01 -24.52 73.35
N GLU A 515 -103.30 -24.92 72.09
CA GLU A 515 -104.46 -25.79 71.84
C GLU A 515 -104.28 -27.17 72.47
N ARG A 516 -103.06 -27.74 72.50
CA ARG A 516 -102.80 -28.98 73.25
C ARG A 516 -103.09 -28.82 74.76
N ARG A 517 -102.81 -27.65 75.36
CA ARG A 517 -103.22 -27.34 76.75
C ARG A 517 -104.74 -27.21 76.89
N LYS A 518 -105.40 -26.44 76.01
CA LYS A 518 -106.85 -26.22 76.02
C LYS A 518 -107.62 -27.53 75.82
N GLU A 519 -107.14 -28.44 74.97
CA GLU A 519 -107.76 -29.75 74.77
C GLU A 519 -107.60 -30.67 76.00
N LEU A 520 -106.46 -30.63 76.68
CA LEU A 520 -106.26 -31.37 77.94
C LEU A 520 -107.18 -30.85 79.06
N GLU A 521 -107.47 -29.55 79.09
CA GLU A 521 -108.40 -28.93 80.03
C GLU A 521 -109.87 -29.26 79.69
N ARG A 522 -110.24 -29.26 78.40
CA ARG A 522 -111.54 -29.77 77.91
C ARG A 522 -111.75 -31.26 78.27
N GLN A 523 -110.71 -32.09 78.26
CA GLN A 523 -110.80 -33.49 78.71
C GLN A 523 -111.07 -33.60 80.22
N ARG A 524 -110.35 -32.83 81.05
CA ARG A 524 -110.55 -32.78 82.52
C ARG A 524 -111.90 -32.20 82.95
N ALA A 525 -112.58 -31.43 82.08
CA ALA A 525 -113.97 -31.04 82.29
C ALA A 525 -114.93 -32.21 82.07
N ARG A 526 -114.77 -32.94 80.95
CA ARG A 526 -115.64 -34.07 80.54
C ARG A 526 -115.65 -35.24 81.53
N GLU A 527 -114.59 -35.46 82.30
CA GLU A 527 -114.59 -36.46 83.38
C GLU A 527 -115.45 -36.02 84.59
N ARG A 528 -115.42 -34.72 84.93
CA ARG A 528 -116.16 -34.15 86.08
C ARG A 528 -117.65 -33.96 85.84
N GLU A 529 -118.12 -34.10 84.60
CA GLU A 529 -119.54 -34.17 84.27
C GLU A 529 -120.09 -35.59 84.44
N ARG A 530 -119.32 -36.62 84.09
CA ARG A 530 -119.73 -38.05 84.17
C ARG A 530 -119.96 -38.53 85.61
N GLU A 531 -119.26 -37.98 86.59
CA GLU A 531 -119.53 -38.23 88.01
C GLU A 531 -120.80 -37.51 88.53
N ARG A 532 -121.38 -36.59 87.76
CA ARG A 532 -122.52 -35.75 88.17
C ARG A 532 -123.83 -36.10 87.45
N GLU A 533 -123.76 -36.73 86.27
CA GLU A 533 -124.95 -37.23 85.56
C GLU A 533 -125.62 -38.43 86.27
N ALA A 534 -124.91 -39.14 87.15
CA ALA A 534 -125.41 -40.33 87.85
C ALA A 534 -126.47 -40.05 88.95
N GLU A 535 -126.63 -38.80 89.41
CA GLU A 535 -127.51 -38.47 90.56
C GLU A 535 -128.86 -37.82 90.15
N ARG A 536 -129.03 -37.41 88.87
CA ARG A 536 -130.19 -36.57 88.45
C ARG A 536 -130.97 -37.07 87.23
N GLU A 537 -130.84 -38.36 86.91
CA GLU A 537 -131.71 -39.08 85.96
C GLU A 537 -133.08 -39.45 86.58
N ARG A 538 -133.79 -38.44 87.13
CA ARG A 538 -135.20 -38.52 87.58
C ARG A 538 -135.87 -37.14 87.57
N GLU A 539 -136.47 -36.75 86.44
CA GLU A 539 -137.85 -36.24 86.32
C GLU A 539 -138.13 -35.53 84.97
N LYS A 540 -138.92 -36.18 84.09
CA LYS A 540 -139.75 -35.64 82.97
C LYS A 540 -139.04 -34.69 81.98
N GLU A 541 -138.76 -35.04 80.72
CA GLU A 541 -139.48 -35.79 79.66
C GLU A 541 -140.70 -35.06 78.99
N ARG A 542 -140.48 -34.63 77.73
CA ARG A 542 -141.41 -34.35 76.59
C ARG A 542 -142.41 -33.15 76.63
N GLU A 543 -142.07 -32.12 75.86
CA GLU A 543 -142.85 -31.50 74.74
C GLU A 543 -141.89 -30.53 73.99
N ARG A 544 -141.66 -30.46 72.66
CA ARG A 544 -142.38 -30.71 71.38
C ARG A 544 -143.16 -29.52 70.78
N ASP A 545 -142.51 -28.82 69.84
CA ASP A 545 -143.07 -28.13 68.64
C ASP A 545 -144.08 -26.96 68.84
N ARG A 546 -144.10 -25.83 68.09
CA ARG A 546 -143.23 -25.32 66.99
C ARG A 546 -143.47 -23.81 66.68
N GLN A 547 -142.40 -23.13 66.23
CA GLN A 547 -142.36 -22.00 65.25
C GLN A 547 -142.81 -20.56 65.62
N ARG A 548 -142.14 -19.61 64.92
CA ARG A 548 -142.37 -18.13 64.78
C ARG A 548 -141.95 -17.25 65.97
N SER A 549 -141.33 -16.07 65.76
CA SER A 549 -140.63 -15.54 64.58
C SER A 549 -139.71 -14.36 64.96
N ASP A 550 -138.52 -14.29 64.33
CA ASP A 550 -137.65 -13.11 64.14
C ASP A 550 -137.15 -12.35 65.40
N GLU A 551 -136.03 -11.61 65.39
CA GLU A 551 -135.18 -11.11 64.29
C GLU A 551 -133.66 -11.11 64.67
N LEU A 552 -132.80 -10.64 63.76
CA LEU A 552 -131.34 -10.37 63.87
C LEU A 552 -130.34 -11.55 63.97
N LYS A 553 -129.81 -11.93 62.78
CA LYS A 553 -128.38 -11.90 62.35
C LYS A 553 -127.33 -12.64 63.24
N ARG A 554 -126.44 -13.48 62.69
CA ARG A 554 -126.14 -13.89 61.29
C ARG A 554 -125.44 -15.26 61.32
N LYS A 555 -125.51 -16.03 60.23
CA LYS A 555 -124.82 -17.32 60.03
C LYS A 555 -124.04 -17.33 58.71
N ASP A 556 -123.07 -18.24 58.64
CA ASP A 556 -122.36 -18.64 57.44
C ASP A 556 -123.24 -19.36 56.40
N SER A 557 -122.62 -19.68 55.26
CA SER A 557 -123.05 -20.64 54.25
C SER A 557 -124.27 -20.26 53.41
N ASP A 558 -124.03 -19.46 52.36
CA ASP A 558 -124.50 -19.86 51.03
C ASP A 558 -123.63 -19.29 49.89
N THR A 559 -123.89 -19.72 48.66
CA THR A 559 -123.31 -19.26 47.38
C THR A 559 -121.81 -19.53 47.13
N LEU A 560 -121.25 -20.59 47.75
CA LEU A 560 -120.05 -21.33 47.30
C LEU A 560 -120.26 -22.07 45.94
N LYS A 561 -121.07 -21.47 45.08
CA LYS A 561 -121.47 -21.85 43.71
C LYS A 561 -121.14 -20.75 42.69
N MET A 562 -121.04 -19.47 43.09
CA MET A 562 -120.75 -18.35 42.17
C MET A 562 -119.27 -18.34 41.73
N LEU A 563 -118.33 -18.41 42.69
CA LEU A 563 -116.88 -18.37 42.40
C LEU A 563 -116.32 -19.63 41.70
N ARG A 564 -117.16 -20.65 41.44
CA ARG A 564 -116.84 -21.78 40.55
C ARG A 564 -117.05 -21.47 39.06
N ILE A 565 -117.69 -20.34 38.72
CA ILE A 565 -117.94 -19.91 37.34
C ILE A 565 -116.84 -18.95 36.87
N GLU A 566 -116.37 -18.04 37.73
CA GLU A 566 -115.36 -17.03 37.37
C GLU A 566 -113.94 -17.59 37.32
N LEU A 567 -113.57 -18.49 38.25
CA LEU A 567 -112.26 -19.17 38.23
C LEU A 567 -112.07 -20.03 36.97
N LYS A 568 -113.17 -20.46 36.32
CA LYS A 568 -113.10 -21.29 35.11
C LYS A 568 -112.85 -20.47 33.83
N LYS A 569 -113.41 -19.25 33.73
CA LYS A 569 -113.23 -18.35 32.58
C LYS A 569 -111.85 -17.67 32.52
N ALA A 570 -111.08 -17.68 33.60
CA ALA A 570 -109.75 -17.06 33.67
C ALA A 570 -108.57 -18.02 33.39
N GLN A 571 -108.81 -19.33 33.26
CA GLN A 571 -107.75 -20.33 33.04
C GLN A 571 -107.76 -20.98 31.64
N GLU A 572 -108.77 -20.69 30.83
CA GLU A 572 -108.90 -21.17 29.45
C GLU A 572 -108.15 -20.21 28.49
N SER A 573 -108.29 -18.90 28.67
CA SER A 573 -107.64 -17.85 27.86
C SER A 573 -106.10 -17.79 27.92
N GLN A 574 -105.47 -18.40 28.93
CA GLN A 574 -104.00 -18.49 29.03
C GLN A 574 -103.42 -19.76 28.36
N LYS A 575 -104.26 -20.71 27.91
CA LYS A 575 -103.80 -21.96 27.28
C LYS A 575 -103.92 -21.96 25.75
N GLU A 576 -104.80 -21.14 25.20
CA GLU A 576 -105.00 -21.06 23.74
C GLU A 576 -103.82 -20.36 23.02
N MET A 577 -103.22 -19.32 23.63
CA MET A 577 -102.14 -18.54 23.00
C MET A 577 -100.78 -19.27 22.91
N LYS A 578 -100.56 -20.35 23.67
CA LYS A 578 -99.30 -21.15 23.61
C LYS A 578 -99.43 -22.47 22.84
N LEU A 579 -100.64 -22.88 22.46
CA LEU A 579 -100.88 -24.14 21.73
C LEU A 579 -101.06 -23.96 20.21
N LEU A 580 -101.16 -22.71 19.72
CA LEU A 580 -101.61 -22.42 18.35
C LEU A 580 -100.50 -22.30 17.28
N LEU A 581 -99.21 -22.27 17.66
CA LEU A 581 -98.09 -22.08 16.72
C LEU A 581 -97.21 -23.33 16.53
N ASP A 582 -96.58 -23.83 17.60
CA ASP A 582 -95.41 -24.72 17.48
C ASP A 582 -95.71 -26.23 17.39
N MET A 583 -96.97 -26.66 17.22
CA MET A 583 -97.32 -28.06 17.00
C MET A 583 -98.04 -28.38 15.67
N TYR A 584 -98.17 -27.42 14.76
CA TYR A 584 -98.74 -27.66 13.42
C TYR A 584 -97.76 -28.35 12.45
N LYS A 585 -96.88 -29.25 12.94
CA LYS A 585 -95.87 -29.91 12.08
C LYS A 585 -95.29 -31.28 12.48
N SER A 586 -95.97 -32.08 13.31
CA SER A 586 -95.86 -33.56 13.21
C SER A 586 -96.93 -34.32 14.02
N ALA A 587 -97.39 -35.41 13.42
CA ALA A 587 -98.20 -36.49 14.00
C ALA A 587 -97.39 -37.82 13.77
N PRO A 588 -97.72 -39.01 14.33
CA PRO A 588 -99.09 -39.48 14.64
C PRO A 588 -99.29 -40.47 15.84
N LYS A 589 -100.57 -40.83 16.04
CA LYS A 589 -101.12 -42.13 16.53
C LYS A 589 -100.35 -42.95 17.59
N GLU A 590 -100.69 -42.73 18.86
CA GLU A 590 -101.06 -43.72 19.92
C GLU A 590 -100.99 -43.00 21.30
N GLN A 591 -101.84 -43.22 22.31
CA GLN A 591 -103.09 -44.00 22.42
C GLN A 591 -104.32 -43.08 22.58
N ARG A 592 -105.50 -43.52 22.11
CA ARG A 592 -106.79 -42.87 22.43
C ARG A 592 -107.54 -43.53 23.59
N ASP A 593 -107.03 -44.66 24.07
CA ASP A 593 -107.78 -45.63 24.88
C ASP A 593 -107.52 -45.53 26.39
N LYS A 594 -106.94 -44.43 26.87
CA LYS A 594 -106.67 -44.19 28.31
C LYS A 594 -107.77 -43.40 29.03
N VAL A 595 -108.68 -42.74 28.29
CA VAL A 595 -109.71 -41.85 28.86
C VAL A 595 -110.96 -42.59 29.33
N GLN A 596 -111.31 -43.73 28.72
CA GLN A 596 -112.54 -44.47 29.07
C GLN A 596 -112.40 -45.31 30.36
N LEU A 597 -111.21 -45.81 30.69
CA LEU A 597 -110.97 -46.59 31.92
C LEU A 597 -111.02 -45.72 33.19
N MET A 598 -110.47 -44.50 33.14
CA MET A 598 -110.41 -43.56 34.28
C MET A 598 -111.78 -42.98 34.71
N ALA A 599 -112.84 -43.23 33.94
CA ALA A 599 -114.22 -42.89 34.28
C ALA A 599 -114.94 -44.02 35.04
N ALA A 600 -114.65 -45.28 34.73
CA ALA A 600 -115.27 -46.44 35.37
C ALA A 600 -114.80 -46.61 36.83
N GLU A 601 -113.48 -46.49 37.06
CA GLU A 601 -112.87 -46.71 38.38
C GLU A 601 -113.39 -45.72 39.44
N ARG A 602 -113.63 -44.46 39.05
CA ARG A 602 -114.16 -43.42 39.95
C ARG A 602 -115.62 -43.63 40.35
N LYS A 603 -116.38 -44.43 39.61
CA LYS A 603 -117.79 -44.72 39.93
C LYS A 603 -117.91 -45.89 40.91
N SER A 604 -117.16 -46.97 40.66
CA SER A 604 -117.10 -48.15 41.55
C SER A 604 -116.58 -47.82 42.96
N LYS A 605 -115.68 -46.85 43.12
CA LYS A 605 -115.16 -46.46 44.46
C LYS A 605 -116.13 -45.64 45.31
N ALA A 606 -117.16 -45.03 44.73
CA ALA A 606 -118.19 -44.29 45.49
C ALA A 606 -119.21 -45.22 46.14
N GLU A 607 -119.56 -46.33 45.46
CA GLU A 607 -120.62 -47.25 45.87
C GLU A 607 -120.18 -48.23 47.00
N VAL A 608 -118.94 -48.14 47.47
CA VAL A 608 -118.35 -48.99 48.54
C VAL A 608 -118.24 -48.28 49.90
N GLU A 609 -118.21 -46.95 49.94
CA GLU A 609 -118.12 -46.18 51.20
C GLU A 609 -119.47 -46.12 51.93
N ASP A 610 -120.56 -45.83 51.22
CA ASP A 610 -121.90 -45.60 51.80
C ASP A 610 -122.51 -46.84 52.52
N PHE A 611 -121.97 -48.04 52.29
CA PHE A 611 -122.40 -49.27 52.97
C PHE A 611 -121.55 -49.66 54.19
N ARG A 612 -120.43 -48.99 54.49
CA ARG A 612 -119.55 -49.35 55.63
C ARG A 612 -119.90 -48.67 56.96
N MET A 613 -120.86 -47.74 56.98
CA MET A 613 -121.11 -46.83 58.11
C MET A 613 -122.36 -47.15 58.96
N LYS A 614 -122.98 -48.35 58.86
CA LYS A 614 -124.22 -48.65 59.61
C LYS A 614 -124.30 -49.95 60.42
N GLU A 615 -123.28 -50.82 60.42
CA GLU A 615 -123.28 -51.98 61.31
C GLU A 615 -121.90 -52.28 61.93
N SER A 616 -121.48 -51.42 62.87
CA SER A 616 -120.46 -51.78 63.86
C SER A 616 -120.74 -51.12 65.21
N LYS A 617 -121.54 -51.83 66.03
CA LYS A 617 -121.65 -51.59 67.47
C LYS A 617 -121.63 -52.93 68.21
N LYS A 618 -120.43 -53.46 68.47
CA LYS A 618 -120.06 -54.23 69.67
C LYS A 618 -118.58 -54.67 69.64
N LEU A 619 -117.80 -54.13 70.58
CA LEU A 619 -116.75 -54.82 71.33
C LEU A 619 -115.69 -55.64 70.54
N ALA A 620 -114.85 -54.92 69.78
CA ALA A 620 -113.45 -55.26 69.45
C ALA A 620 -112.75 -54.00 68.85
N ASP A 621 -111.47 -53.69 69.08
CA ASP A 621 -110.57 -54.16 70.14
C ASP A 621 -109.45 -53.11 70.39
N GLU A 622 -108.99 -52.94 71.63
CA GLU A 622 -107.94 -51.94 71.92
C GLU A 622 -106.56 -52.36 71.39
N ASP A 623 -106.25 -53.65 71.47
CA ASP A 623 -104.89 -54.13 71.18
C ASP A 623 -104.56 -54.08 69.68
N ALA A 624 -105.58 -54.13 68.83
CA ALA A 624 -105.47 -53.86 67.40
C ALA A 624 -105.10 -52.38 67.13
N LEU A 625 -105.73 -51.43 67.84
CA LEU A 625 -105.42 -50.00 67.73
C LEU A 625 -104.01 -49.66 68.23
N ARG A 626 -103.51 -50.35 69.27
CA ARG A 626 -102.11 -50.22 69.71
C ARG A 626 -101.13 -50.72 68.65
N LYS A 627 -101.40 -51.87 68.03
CA LYS A 627 -100.58 -52.43 66.94
C LYS A 627 -100.59 -51.54 65.69
N ILE A 628 -101.72 -50.92 65.37
CA ILE A 628 -101.82 -49.92 64.30
C ILE A 628 -100.94 -48.69 64.62
N ARG A 629 -101.03 -48.12 65.83
CA ARG A 629 -100.17 -46.98 66.23
C ARG A 629 -98.69 -47.32 66.19
N VAL A 630 -98.27 -48.48 66.69
CA VAL A 630 -96.87 -48.91 66.60
C VAL A 630 -96.44 -49.09 65.14
N ALA A 631 -97.32 -49.59 64.26
CA ALA A 631 -97.05 -49.65 62.83
C ALA A 631 -96.92 -48.24 62.21
N GLU A 632 -97.81 -47.32 62.54
CA GLU A 632 -97.78 -45.91 62.09
C GLU A 632 -96.50 -45.19 62.58
N GLU A 633 -96.11 -45.36 63.85
CA GLU A 633 -94.87 -44.85 64.43
C GLU A 633 -93.63 -45.43 63.74
N THR A 634 -93.61 -46.74 63.42
CA THR A 634 -92.52 -47.34 62.65
C THR A 634 -92.48 -46.87 61.19
N ILE A 635 -93.64 -46.60 60.57
CA ILE A 635 -93.72 -46.02 59.22
C ILE A 635 -93.19 -44.59 59.24
N GLU A 636 -93.58 -43.75 60.22
CA GLU A 636 -93.06 -42.39 60.36
C GLU A 636 -91.55 -42.40 60.64
N HIS A 637 -91.06 -43.32 61.47
CA HIS A 637 -89.63 -43.50 61.74
C HIS A 637 -88.85 -43.94 60.49
N LEU A 638 -89.41 -44.85 59.68
CA LEU A 638 -88.82 -45.28 58.41
C LEU A 638 -88.87 -44.16 57.35
N GLN A 639 -89.93 -43.35 57.31
CA GLN A 639 -90.02 -42.16 56.44
C GLN A 639 -88.98 -41.10 56.82
N LYS A 640 -88.81 -40.82 58.12
CA LYS A 640 -87.76 -39.91 58.63
C LYS A 640 -86.36 -40.43 58.30
N LYS A 641 -86.11 -41.74 58.44
CA LYS A 641 -84.85 -42.37 58.01
C LYS A 641 -84.63 -42.26 56.50
N LEU A 642 -85.64 -42.56 55.68
CA LEU A 642 -85.56 -42.45 54.22
C LEU A 642 -85.34 -41.00 53.74
N ALA A 643 -85.90 -40.02 54.46
CA ALA A 643 -85.63 -38.60 54.20
C ALA A 643 -84.19 -38.21 54.58
N ALA A 644 -83.68 -38.70 55.72
CA ALA A 644 -82.31 -38.48 56.15
C ALA A 644 -81.30 -39.11 55.18
N THR A 645 -81.46 -40.38 54.80
CA THR A 645 -80.54 -41.03 53.85
C THR A 645 -80.57 -40.37 52.48
N LYS A 646 -81.72 -39.86 52.02
CA LYS A 646 -81.80 -39.06 50.80
C LYS A 646 -81.07 -37.72 50.91
N GLN A 647 -81.17 -37.05 52.06
CA GLN A 647 -80.42 -35.82 52.30
C GLN A 647 -78.91 -36.09 52.37
N GLU A 648 -78.50 -37.25 52.89
CA GLU A 648 -77.11 -37.73 52.87
C GLU A 648 -76.65 -38.08 51.45
N GLU A 649 -77.47 -38.75 50.64
CA GLU A 649 -77.21 -39.01 49.21
C GLU A 649 -77.10 -37.71 48.40
N GLU A 650 -78.02 -36.75 48.58
CA GLU A 650 -77.99 -35.43 47.94
C GLU A 650 -76.76 -34.60 48.37
N ALA A 651 -76.33 -34.71 49.65
CA ALA A 651 -75.11 -34.08 50.12
C ALA A 651 -73.86 -34.72 49.52
N LEU A 652 -73.78 -36.05 49.47
CA LEU A 652 -72.67 -36.79 48.86
C LEU A 652 -72.57 -36.54 47.35
N LEU A 653 -73.70 -36.41 46.65
CA LEU A 653 -73.72 -35.96 45.25
C LEU A 653 -73.16 -34.53 45.12
N SER A 654 -73.56 -33.60 45.99
CA SER A 654 -73.02 -32.23 45.97
C SER A 654 -71.52 -32.18 46.32
N GLU A 655 -71.02 -33.05 47.19
CA GLU A 655 -69.58 -33.17 47.50
C GLU A 655 -68.82 -33.81 46.34
N MET A 656 -69.41 -34.78 45.64
CA MET A 656 -68.87 -35.39 44.43
C MET A 656 -68.79 -34.39 43.28
N ASP A 657 -69.83 -33.59 43.04
CA ASP A 657 -69.84 -32.53 42.01
C ASP A 657 -68.77 -31.47 42.28
N VAL A 658 -68.62 -31.02 43.54
CA VAL A 658 -67.56 -30.07 43.94
C VAL A 658 -66.16 -30.68 43.78
N THR A 659 -66.00 -31.96 44.11
CA THR A 659 -64.73 -32.69 43.93
C THR A 659 -64.40 -32.90 42.44
N GLY A 660 -65.42 -33.17 41.62
CA GLY A 660 -65.31 -33.27 40.17
C GLY A 660 -64.85 -31.95 39.54
N GLN A 661 -65.51 -30.84 39.87
CA GLN A 661 -65.09 -29.52 39.40
C GLN A 661 -63.66 -29.17 39.82
N ALA A 662 -63.27 -29.47 41.07
CA ALA A 662 -61.91 -29.24 41.54
C ALA A 662 -60.87 -30.09 40.79
N PHE A 663 -61.23 -31.30 40.34
CA PHE A 663 -60.37 -32.14 39.51
C PHE A 663 -60.30 -31.62 38.06
N GLU A 664 -61.41 -31.18 37.47
CA GLU A 664 -61.45 -30.56 36.14
C GLU A 664 -60.62 -29.26 36.10
N ASP A 665 -60.79 -28.38 37.09
CA ASP A 665 -60.01 -27.14 37.24
C ASP A 665 -58.50 -27.43 37.33
N MET A 666 -58.12 -28.44 38.12
CA MET A 666 -56.73 -28.89 38.24
C MET A 666 -56.20 -29.51 36.93
N GLN A 667 -57.02 -30.28 36.22
CA GLN A 667 -56.67 -30.89 34.94
C GLN A 667 -56.48 -29.81 33.85
N GLU A 668 -57.33 -28.79 33.83
CA GLU A 668 -57.18 -27.64 32.93
C GLU A 668 -55.94 -26.81 33.29
N GLN A 669 -55.67 -26.58 34.58
CA GLN A 669 -54.44 -25.94 35.04
C GLN A 669 -53.19 -26.71 34.60
N ASN A 670 -53.19 -28.04 34.71
CA ASN A 670 -52.09 -28.91 34.27
C ASN A 670 -51.93 -28.85 32.74
N SER A 671 -53.03 -28.88 31.97
CA SER A 671 -53.02 -28.69 30.52
C SER A 671 -52.40 -27.35 30.11
N ARG A 672 -52.80 -26.24 30.77
CA ARG A 672 -52.24 -24.89 30.57
C ARG A 672 -50.73 -24.84 30.91
N LEU A 673 -50.29 -25.49 31.99
CA LEU A 673 -48.86 -25.57 32.34
C LEU A 673 -48.04 -26.39 31.32
N LEU A 674 -48.59 -27.51 30.83
CA LEU A 674 -47.97 -28.32 29.76
C LEU A 674 -47.92 -27.60 28.41
N GLN A 675 -48.85 -26.69 28.15
CA GLN A 675 -48.79 -25.79 26.98
C GLN A 675 -47.71 -24.71 27.19
N GLN A 676 -47.69 -24.02 28.33
CA GLN A 676 -46.65 -23.03 28.65
C GLN A 676 -45.23 -23.60 28.64
N LEU A 677 -45.05 -24.89 28.96
CA LEU A 677 -43.76 -25.56 28.85
C LEU A 677 -43.33 -25.69 27.38
N ARG A 678 -44.23 -26.20 26.51
CA ARG A 678 -43.99 -26.30 25.06
C ARG A 678 -43.72 -24.94 24.41
N GLU A 679 -44.49 -23.91 24.78
CA GLU A 679 -44.29 -22.54 24.26
C GLU A 679 -42.93 -21.95 24.67
N LYS A 680 -42.42 -22.29 25.87
CA LYS A 680 -41.06 -21.93 26.31
C LYS A 680 -39.99 -22.73 25.57
N ASP A 681 -40.20 -24.01 25.34
CA ASP A 681 -39.26 -24.84 24.58
C ASP A 681 -39.18 -24.41 23.11
N ASP A 682 -40.30 -24.09 22.47
CA ASP A 682 -40.34 -23.47 21.13
C ASP A 682 -39.62 -22.12 21.08
N ALA A 683 -39.76 -21.28 22.12
CA ALA A 683 -39.02 -20.04 22.24
C ALA A 683 -37.50 -20.28 22.42
N ASN A 684 -37.12 -21.27 23.22
CA ASN A 684 -35.72 -21.68 23.39
C ASN A 684 -35.12 -22.21 22.09
N PHE A 685 -35.85 -23.01 21.30
CA PHE A 685 -35.41 -23.48 19.99
C PHE A 685 -35.24 -22.34 18.97
N LYS A 686 -36.14 -21.34 18.98
CA LYS A 686 -36.00 -20.13 18.16
C LYS A 686 -34.74 -19.34 18.53
N LEU A 687 -34.57 -19.02 19.82
CA LEU A 687 -33.37 -18.33 20.32
C LEU A 687 -32.07 -19.11 20.05
N MET A 688 -32.10 -20.44 20.13
CA MET A 688 -30.95 -21.29 19.77
C MET A 688 -30.65 -21.24 18.28
N SER A 689 -31.68 -21.27 17.42
CA SER A 689 -31.52 -21.11 15.96
C SER A 689 -30.97 -19.73 15.59
N GLU A 690 -31.49 -18.66 16.20
CA GLU A 690 -31.02 -17.29 16.00
C GLU A 690 -29.59 -17.11 16.50
N ARG A 691 -29.22 -17.69 17.65
CA ARG A 691 -27.84 -17.69 18.15
C ARG A 691 -26.89 -18.42 17.21
N ILE A 692 -27.30 -19.55 16.62
CA ILE A 692 -26.50 -20.28 15.62
C ILE A 692 -26.31 -19.43 14.36
N LYS A 693 -27.38 -18.82 13.83
CA LYS A 693 -27.31 -17.91 12.67
C LYS A 693 -26.44 -16.69 12.95
N SER A 694 -26.57 -16.07 14.11
CA SER A 694 -25.78 -14.92 14.54
C SER A 694 -24.29 -15.27 14.65
N ASN A 695 -23.96 -16.43 15.24
CA ASN A 695 -22.58 -16.94 15.28
C ASN A 695 -22.03 -17.23 13.87
N GLN A 696 -22.85 -17.77 12.97
CA GLN A 696 -22.47 -18.04 11.57
C GLN A 696 -22.16 -16.73 10.82
N ILE A 697 -23.02 -15.72 10.96
CA ILE A 697 -22.83 -14.38 10.37
C ILE A 697 -21.58 -13.70 10.97
N TYR A 698 -21.39 -13.77 12.29
CA TYR A 698 -20.20 -13.23 12.96
C TYR A 698 -18.91 -13.91 12.47
N LYS A 699 -18.94 -15.21 12.19
CA LYS A 699 -17.80 -15.93 11.61
C LYS A 699 -17.50 -15.43 10.19
N LEU A 700 -18.52 -15.32 9.32
CA LEU A 700 -18.35 -14.80 7.95
C LEU A 700 -17.83 -13.35 7.94
N LEU A 701 -18.40 -12.46 8.75
CA LEU A 701 -17.93 -11.07 8.90
C LEU A 701 -16.50 -10.97 9.46
N LYS A 702 -16.04 -11.97 10.21
CA LYS A 702 -14.65 -12.06 10.66
C LYS A 702 -13.73 -12.52 9.53
N GLU A 703 -14.17 -13.49 8.73
CA GLU A 703 -13.44 -14.01 7.57
C GLU A 703 -13.30 -12.93 6.48
N GLU A 704 -14.40 -12.25 6.11
CA GLU A 704 -14.39 -11.07 5.21
C GLU A 704 -13.45 -9.95 5.72
N LYS A 705 -13.42 -9.70 7.03
CA LYS A 705 -12.52 -8.70 7.62
C LYS A 705 -11.05 -9.11 7.52
N GLU A 706 -10.74 -10.40 7.67
CA GLU A 706 -9.38 -10.91 7.56
C GLU A 706 -8.92 -10.90 6.09
N GLU A 707 -9.78 -11.28 5.14
CA GLU A 707 -9.53 -11.12 3.70
C GLU A 707 -9.30 -9.66 3.28
N LEU A 708 -10.07 -8.71 3.81
CA LEU A 708 -9.87 -7.28 3.56
C LEU A 708 -8.56 -6.75 4.18
N ALA A 709 -8.12 -7.30 5.32
CA ALA A 709 -6.84 -6.94 5.92
C ALA A 709 -5.66 -7.42 5.05
N ASP A 710 -5.73 -8.64 4.50
CA ASP A 710 -4.72 -9.19 3.59
C ASP A 710 -4.67 -8.45 2.25
N GLN A 711 -5.82 -8.00 1.72
CA GLN A 711 -5.88 -7.11 0.56
C GLN A 711 -5.20 -5.76 0.83
N VAL A 712 -5.48 -5.13 1.99
CA VAL A 712 -4.82 -3.87 2.40
C VAL A 712 -3.31 -4.05 2.58
N LEU A 713 -2.86 -5.17 3.15
CA LEU A 713 -1.44 -5.51 3.28
C LEU A 713 -0.77 -5.70 1.90
N THR A 714 -1.47 -6.33 0.97
CA THR A 714 -1.01 -6.54 -0.42
C THR A 714 -0.88 -5.21 -1.17
N PHE A 715 -1.91 -4.35 -1.11
CA PHE A 715 -1.84 -3.01 -1.71
C PHE A 715 -0.77 -2.14 -1.07
N LYS A 716 -0.57 -2.21 0.26
CA LYS A 716 0.53 -1.49 0.92
C LYS A 716 1.89 -1.97 0.38
N THR A 717 2.12 -3.28 0.33
CA THR A 717 3.36 -3.85 -0.21
C THR A 717 3.60 -3.42 -1.66
N GLN A 718 2.54 -3.30 -2.46
CA GLN A 718 2.62 -2.81 -3.84
C GLN A 718 2.96 -1.30 -3.92
N VAL A 719 2.40 -0.47 -3.04
CA VAL A 719 2.72 0.97 -2.94
C VAL A 719 4.16 1.18 -2.48
N ASP A 720 4.60 0.48 -1.44
CA ASP A 720 5.97 0.57 -0.92
C ASP A 720 6.99 0.13 -2.00
N ALA A 721 6.67 -0.91 -2.78
CA ALA A 721 7.47 -1.32 -3.93
C ALA A 721 7.47 -0.31 -5.10
N GLN A 722 6.37 0.42 -5.33
CA GLN A 722 6.31 1.50 -6.33
C GLN A 722 7.11 2.73 -5.90
N LEU A 723 7.04 3.13 -4.62
CA LEU A 723 7.85 4.22 -4.07
C LEU A 723 9.35 3.96 -4.25
N LEU A 724 9.80 2.72 -4.01
CA LEU A 724 11.20 2.31 -4.25
C LEU A 724 11.60 2.37 -5.75
N VAL A 725 10.65 2.25 -6.68
CA VAL A 725 10.90 2.44 -8.12
C VAL A 725 10.98 3.93 -8.47
N VAL A 726 10.10 4.77 -7.91
CA VAL A 726 10.14 6.23 -8.08
C VAL A 726 11.47 6.79 -7.58
N GLN A 727 11.88 6.46 -6.36
CA GLN A 727 13.15 6.90 -5.78
C GLN A 727 14.36 6.54 -6.68
N LYS A 728 14.39 5.32 -7.25
CA LYS A 728 15.46 4.90 -8.18
C LYS A 728 15.41 5.61 -9.54
N LEU A 729 14.27 6.15 -9.95
CA LEU A 729 14.15 7.00 -11.13
C LEU A 729 14.63 8.42 -10.84
N GLU A 730 14.31 8.98 -9.66
CA GLU A 730 14.80 10.27 -9.18
C GLU A 730 16.33 10.28 -8.99
N GLU A 731 16.90 9.25 -8.36
CA GLU A 731 18.35 9.03 -8.26
C GLU A 731 19.02 9.00 -9.64
N LYS A 732 18.41 8.28 -10.59
CA LYS A 732 18.90 8.18 -11.97
C LYS A 732 18.79 9.51 -12.72
N GLU A 733 17.72 10.28 -12.50
CA GLU A 733 17.58 11.62 -13.07
C GLU A 733 18.65 12.56 -12.53
N GLY A 734 18.89 12.59 -11.22
CA GLY A 734 19.95 13.41 -10.61
C GLY A 734 21.34 13.10 -11.17
N VAL A 735 21.66 11.82 -11.40
CA VAL A 735 22.90 11.43 -12.09
C VAL A 735 22.93 11.94 -13.53
N LEU A 736 21.84 11.80 -14.29
CA LEU A 736 21.76 12.28 -15.68
C LEU A 736 21.85 13.81 -15.79
N GLN A 737 21.21 14.56 -14.89
CA GLN A 737 21.36 16.01 -14.80
C GLN A 737 22.81 16.39 -14.51
N SER A 738 23.49 15.68 -13.61
CA SER A 738 24.90 15.92 -13.31
C SER A 738 25.84 15.59 -14.48
N THR A 739 25.54 14.59 -15.31
CA THR A 739 26.36 14.30 -16.51
C THR A 739 26.11 15.31 -17.63
N LEU A 740 24.87 15.77 -17.81
CA LEU A 740 24.55 16.87 -18.74
C LEU A 740 25.30 18.15 -18.36
N ALA A 741 25.25 18.57 -17.10
CA ALA A 741 25.95 19.77 -16.62
C ALA A 741 27.49 19.66 -16.72
N ALA A 742 28.06 18.45 -16.77
CA ALA A 742 29.47 18.23 -17.06
C ALA A 742 29.78 18.36 -18.57
N LEU A 743 28.95 17.77 -19.43
CA LEU A 743 29.07 17.86 -20.88
C LEU A 743 28.87 19.30 -21.41
N GLU A 744 27.96 20.07 -20.81
CA GLU A 744 27.77 21.49 -21.12
C GLU A 744 29.01 22.33 -20.82
N LYS A 745 29.68 22.07 -19.69
CA LYS A 745 30.97 22.71 -19.34
C LYS A 745 32.07 22.33 -20.32
N GLU A 746 32.18 21.04 -20.67
CA GLU A 746 33.18 20.59 -21.63
C GLU A 746 32.94 21.19 -23.02
N LEU A 747 31.68 21.26 -23.48
CA LEU A 747 31.30 21.93 -24.72
C LEU A 747 31.69 23.41 -24.69
N GLY A 748 31.45 24.11 -23.58
CA GLY A 748 31.89 25.50 -23.38
C GLY A 748 33.40 25.68 -23.55
N VAL A 749 34.21 24.82 -22.93
CA VAL A 749 35.69 24.84 -23.08
C VAL A 749 36.11 24.53 -24.52
N ARG A 750 35.48 23.54 -25.17
CA ARG A 750 35.76 23.21 -26.58
C ARG A 750 35.41 24.36 -27.53
N ILE A 751 34.34 25.13 -27.27
CA ILE A 751 33.98 26.33 -28.03
C ILE A 751 35.05 27.42 -27.85
N GLN A 752 35.48 27.70 -26.62
CA GLN A 752 36.53 28.69 -26.34
C GLN A 752 37.86 28.34 -27.03
N ALA A 753 38.27 27.07 -27.00
CA ALA A 753 39.47 26.59 -27.70
C ALA A 753 39.34 26.73 -29.22
N LEU A 754 38.16 26.47 -29.79
CA LEU A 754 37.87 26.63 -31.22
C LEU A 754 37.88 28.12 -31.65
N GLU A 755 37.39 29.04 -30.83
CA GLU A 755 37.52 30.48 -31.08
C GLU A 755 38.97 30.96 -31.03
N LEU A 756 39.73 30.52 -30.03
CA LEU A 756 41.14 30.87 -29.88
C LEU A 756 41.98 30.36 -31.07
N ASN A 757 41.72 29.14 -31.53
CA ASN A 757 42.35 28.59 -32.74
C ASN A 757 41.94 29.34 -34.02
N LYS A 758 40.68 29.82 -34.13
CA LYS A 758 40.27 30.70 -35.23
C LYS A 758 41.04 32.03 -35.25
N ARG A 759 41.24 32.67 -34.08
CA ARG A 759 42.02 33.92 -33.98
C ARG A 759 43.47 33.70 -34.43
N LYS A 760 44.14 32.67 -33.89
CA LYS A 760 45.50 32.26 -34.29
C LYS A 760 45.63 31.94 -35.79
N ALA A 761 44.61 31.31 -36.39
CA ALA A 761 44.59 31.04 -37.83
C ALA A 761 44.49 32.32 -38.68
N VAL A 762 43.71 33.32 -38.24
CA VAL A 762 43.63 34.64 -38.90
C VAL A 762 44.93 35.42 -38.74
N GLU A 763 45.53 35.42 -37.54
CA GLU A 763 46.83 36.05 -37.27
C GLU A 763 47.95 35.44 -38.12
N ALA A 764 48.00 34.11 -38.22
CA ALA A 764 48.97 33.40 -39.07
C ALA A 764 48.75 33.68 -40.57
N ALA A 765 47.49 33.80 -41.02
CA ALA A 765 47.18 34.16 -42.40
C ALA A 765 47.61 35.60 -42.74
N GLN A 766 47.41 36.55 -41.83
CA GLN A 766 47.89 37.92 -42.01
C GLN A 766 49.42 37.98 -42.07
N LEU A 767 50.11 37.29 -41.15
CA LEU A 767 51.58 37.22 -41.13
C LEU A 767 52.13 36.63 -42.43
N ALA A 768 51.47 35.61 -42.99
CA ALA A 768 51.87 35.00 -44.25
C ALA A 768 51.74 35.95 -45.45
N GLU A 769 50.68 36.76 -45.51
CA GLU A 769 50.50 37.76 -46.57
C GLU A 769 51.47 38.95 -46.39
N ASP A 770 51.71 39.41 -45.16
CA ASP A 770 52.71 40.45 -44.86
C ASP A 770 54.13 40.01 -45.29
N LEU A 771 54.52 38.76 -44.99
CA LEU A 771 55.79 38.17 -45.43
C LEU A 771 55.86 38.01 -46.95
N LYS A 772 54.74 37.69 -47.61
CA LYS A 772 54.64 37.62 -49.08
C LYS A 772 54.84 38.99 -49.73
N VAL A 773 54.24 40.05 -49.19
CA VAL A 773 54.47 41.43 -49.65
C VAL A 773 55.93 41.86 -49.47
N GLN A 774 56.57 41.47 -48.35
CA GLN A 774 58.02 41.70 -48.17
C GLN A 774 58.88 40.91 -49.17
N LEU A 775 58.50 39.67 -49.50
CA LEU A 775 59.16 38.85 -50.51
C LEU A 775 59.02 39.46 -51.92
N GLU A 776 57.84 39.95 -52.30
CA GLU A 776 57.62 40.62 -53.58
C GLU A 776 58.42 41.94 -53.68
N HIS A 777 58.46 42.73 -52.60
CA HIS A 777 59.26 43.96 -52.54
C HIS A 777 60.77 43.71 -52.62
N THR A 778 61.27 42.65 -51.96
CA THR A 778 62.69 42.27 -52.05
C THR A 778 63.04 41.69 -53.43
N GLN A 779 62.16 40.89 -54.05
CA GLN A 779 62.33 40.43 -55.42
C GLN A 779 62.35 41.58 -56.43
N ALA A 780 61.54 42.63 -56.24
CA ALA A 780 61.56 43.82 -57.09
C ALA A 780 62.93 44.52 -57.04
N LYS A 781 63.45 44.81 -55.84
CA LYS A 781 64.79 45.38 -55.64
C LYS A 781 65.90 44.50 -56.24
N LEU A 782 65.78 43.18 -56.13
CA LEU A 782 66.76 42.25 -56.70
C LEU A 782 66.77 42.32 -58.23
N LYS A 783 65.61 42.46 -58.88
CA LYS A 783 65.49 42.71 -60.33
C LYS A 783 66.09 44.06 -60.75
N GLU A 784 65.83 45.13 -60.00
CA GLU A 784 66.45 46.46 -60.25
C GLU A 784 67.98 46.40 -60.19
N ILE A 785 68.53 45.71 -59.17
CA ILE A 785 69.97 45.50 -59.04
C ILE A 785 70.53 44.64 -60.19
N GLN A 786 69.82 43.58 -60.60
CA GLN A 786 70.22 42.75 -61.75
C GLN A 786 70.27 43.57 -63.06
N VAL A 787 69.27 44.43 -63.31
CA VAL A 787 69.27 45.34 -64.47
C VAL A 787 70.46 46.30 -64.39
N SER A 788 70.69 46.95 -63.25
CA SER A 788 71.81 47.88 -63.08
C SER A 788 73.18 47.20 -63.25
N VAL A 789 73.34 45.96 -62.78
CA VAL A 789 74.56 45.14 -62.99
C VAL A 789 74.74 44.78 -64.46
N ALA A 790 73.67 44.43 -65.17
CA ALA A 790 73.72 44.16 -66.61
C ALA A 790 74.06 45.42 -67.42
N GLU A 791 73.48 46.57 -67.08
CA GLU A 791 73.82 47.87 -67.69
C GLU A 791 75.29 48.23 -67.48
N ASN A 792 75.78 48.15 -66.24
CA ASN A 792 77.20 48.37 -65.90
C ASN A 792 78.14 47.40 -66.62
N ARG A 793 77.74 46.13 -66.76
CA ARG A 793 78.49 45.14 -67.56
C ARG A 793 78.58 45.57 -69.02
N THR A 794 77.46 45.89 -69.66
CA THR A 794 77.48 46.35 -71.06
C THR A 794 78.22 47.68 -71.23
N ALA A 795 78.22 48.56 -70.23
CA ALA A 795 79.02 49.79 -70.22
C ALA A 795 80.53 49.46 -70.25
N ARG A 796 81.01 48.59 -69.36
CA ARG A 796 82.41 48.13 -69.37
C ARG A 796 82.79 47.38 -70.65
N GLU A 797 81.88 46.59 -71.23
CA GLU A 797 82.11 45.91 -72.51
C GLU A 797 82.24 46.91 -73.68
N ARG A 798 81.44 48.00 -73.68
CA ARG A 798 81.60 49.13 -74.62
C ARG A 798 82.91 49.89 -74.40
N GLU A 799 83.27 50.20 -73.16
CA GLU A 799 84.53 50.88 -72.82
C GLU A 799 85.75 50.05 -73.23
N SER A 800 85.77 48.75 -72.90
CA SER A 800 86.80 47.80 -73.32
C SER A 800 86.91 47.72 -74.85
N SER A 801 85.78 47.68 -75.56
CA SER A 801 85.75 47.72 -77.02
C SER A 801 86.30 49.02 -77.59
N ASN A 802 86.01 50.16 -76.96
CA ASN A 802 86.54 51.47 -77.35
C ASN A 802 88.05 51.60 -77.05
N LEU A 803 88.53 51.06 -75.93
CA LEU A 803 89.96 50.95 -75.59
C LEU A 803 90.72 50.11 -76.61
N LYS A 804 90.20 48.94 -76.99
CA LYS A 804 90.78 48.10 -78.05
C LYS A 804 90.85 48.84 -79.39
N ARG A 805 89.78 49.55 -79.79
CA ARG A 805 89.78 50.41 -81.00
C ARG A 805 90.78 51.56 -80.90
N ALA A 806 90.96 52.16 -79.72
CA ALA A 806 91.91 53.25 -79.49
C ALA A 806 93.38 52.77 -79.53
N GLN A 807 93.66 51.56 -79.04
CA GLN A 807 94.96 50.90 -79.17
C GLN A 807 95.29 50.64 -80.65
N VAL A 808 94.37 50.06 -81.42
CA VAL A 808 94.54 49.87 -82.88
C VAL A 808 94.77 51.20 -83.60
N ARG A 809 94.03 52.27 -83.24
CA ARG A 809 94.25 53.62 -83.81
C ARG A 809 95.57 54.29 -83.39
N ARG A 810 96.28 53.79 -82.38
CA ARG A 810 97.63 54.28 -82.00
C ARG A 810 98.77 53.57 -82.74
N PHE A 811 98.50 52.49 -83.46
CA PHE A 811 99.47 51.79 -84.31
C PHE A 811 99.08 51.86 -85.81
N PRO A 812 99.32 53.00 -86.49
CA PRO A 812 99.32 53.03 -87.94
C PRO A 812 100.59 52.36 -88.48
N SER A 813 100.53 51.06 -88.76
CA SER A 813 101.42 50.39 -89.73
C SER A 813 100.78 50.50 -91.12
N ALA A 814 101.31 51.20 -92.12
CA ALA A 814 102.65 51.77 -92.30
C ALA A 814 103.78 50.74 -92.41
N SER A 815 103.66 49.83 -93.38
CA SER A 815 104.80 49.44 -94.22
C SER A 815 104.34 49.29 -95.67
N CYS A 816 105.28 49.43 -96.60
CA CYS A 816 105.07 49.31 -98.05
C CYS A 816 105.96 48.20 -98.63
N ARG A 817 105.53 47.69 -99.80
CA ARG A 817 106.10 46.58 -100.58
C ARG A 817 105.72 45.18 -100.09
#